data_AF-A0A7V2AE59-F1
#
_entry.id   AF-A0A7V2AE59-F1
#
_cell.length_a   1.000
_cell.length_b   1.000
_cell.length_c   1.000
_cell.angle_alpha   90.00
_cell.angle_beta   90.00
_cell.angle_gamma   90.00
#
_symmetry.space_group_name_H-M   'P 1'
#
loop_
_entity.id
_entity.type
_entity.pdbx_description
1 polymer ?
#
loop_
_entity_poly.entity_id
_entity_poly.type
_entity_poly.pdbx_seq_one_letter_code
_entity_poly.pdbx_strand_id
1 'polypeptide(L)'
;MSDADNATQSATCDCFHCGLPVPPGADYRLRVLGADREMCCPGCRAVAQAIVEADMEDYYRHRTQASPKPDEDLERVLDELTIYDRPEMQKSFVANRDGERREASLILEGIVCAACIWLSERHVRQLPGVESFSVNFSTHRAQVVWDNRRIELSEILRAIAAIGYRAFPYDPDRQDRVHRRERHDMLRRLAVAGLVYLQVMMISLSLYFGDVLDLSESMRYFFWWVSLVLSTPIVLYSGQAFFRPAWRDLKQRRVSMDLPVSLSILLAYGGSVFAVLSHSGEIYFDSVTMFVFLLLAGRFLEQGARHKAGELAESLNKLVPQVANRLEADGSTAVVAAFDLVPGDRIVVRPGGPIPADGRVIEGQSGVNASMLTGESLPEPKGVGDSVAAGTINTESPLTIEVEKVGQDTMVSSIVRLIDRAQSQKPRVAEVADRFARKFVIGLLVTTLVVSLAWLMIDPARAFWIAVAILAITCPCSLSLATPAAIAVAVGRLTRQGLLVSRGRAIEGLAGVTHVVFDKTGTLTTGELSVREVDCMAGVAEPEVRAVVAALEQYADHPVGRALRDWGEAEPFAGQPGGKFGGREAREVESASGRGVTGRIDGHRVAVGNARLMAEYGASVPEVATAVDELVVWIARENELLARVVLGDELREDAAICVERLRGLGVKVWLLSGDQGERARLIGETLGVDHVEGDLLPEDKMARVADLQAEGGRVLMVGDGVNDAPVLA
;
A
#
# COMPACT_ATOMS: atom_id res chain seq x y z
N MET A 1 29.52 68.15 25.30
CA MET A 1 28.07 68.18 25.61
C MET A 1 27.34 68.38 24.30
N SER A 2 26.68 67.39 23.68
CA SER A 2 26.44 65.99 23.99
C SER A 2 26.06 65.30 22.66
N ASP A 3 26.62 64.10 22.46
CA ASP A 3 26.03 62.85 21.94
C ASP A 3 24.54 62.86 21.57
N ALA A 4 24.00 62.02 20.71
CA ALA A 4 24.47 61.10 19.67
C ALA A 4 23.18 60.47 19.13
N ASP A 5 22.71 60.85 17.94
CA ASP A 5 21.59 60.15 17.28
C ASP A 5 22.11 59.50 16.00
N ASN A 6 22.79 58.38 16.20
CA ASN A 6 23.13 57.44 15.14
C ASN A 6 22.16 56.26 15.26
N ALA A 7 20.95 56.43 14.71
CA ALA A 7 19.98 55.35 14.59
C ALA A 7 20.44 54.39 13.48
N THR A 8 21.28 53.43 13.87
CA THR A 8 21.58 52.22 13.09
C THR A 8 20.28 51.55 12.70
N GLN A 9 19.95 51.55 11.40
CA GLN A 9 19.02 50.61 10.80
C GLN A 9 19.56 49.20 11.05
N SER A 10 19.08 48.53 12.11
CA SER A 10 19.33 47.12 12.31
C SER A 10 18.64 46.35 11.19
N ALA A 11 19.43 45.78 10.28
CA ALA A 11 18.96 44.79 9.33
C ALA A 11 18.19 43.71 10.11
N THR A 12 16.89 43.58 9.84
CA THR A 12 16.06 42.51 10.40
C THR A 12 16.64 41.19 9.90
N CYS A 13 17.41 40.51 10.74
CA CYS A 13 17.89 39.17 10.42
C CYS A 13 16.68 38.23 10.47
N ASP A 14 16.47 37.47 9.40
CA ASP A 14 15.46 36.42 9.38
C ASP A 14 15.96 35.23 10.21
N CYS A 15 15.05 34.61 10.97
CA CYS A 15 15.30 33.39 11.71
C CYS A 15 15.86 32.32 10.79
N PHE A 16 17.01 31.77 11.14
CA PHE A 16 17.63 30.74 10.31
C PHE A 16 16.74 29.49 10.21
N HIS A 17 15.97 29.14 11.23
CA HIS A 17 15.12 27.96 11.20
C HIS A 17 13.82 28.16 10.39
N CYS A 18 12.98 29.13 10.75
CA CYS A 18 11.64 29.32 10.19
C CYS A 18 11.50 30.48 9.18
N GLY A 19 12.55 31.28 8.98
CA GLY A 19 12.56 32.36 8.00
C GLY A 19 11.68 33.57 8.33
N LEU A 20 11.14 33.66 9.54
CA LEU A 20 10.41 34.83 10.04
C LEU A 20 11.37 35.86 10.66
N PRO A 21 11.03 37.16 10.71
CA PRO A 21 11.89 38.19 11.30
C PRO A 21 12.25 37.87 12.75
N VAL A 22 13.52 38.02 13.13
CA VAL A 22 13.95 37.92 14.53
C VAL A 22 13.47 39.18 15.28
N PRO A 23 12.68 39.04 16.37
CA PRO A 23 12.22 40.19 17.15
C PRO A 23 13.40 41.01 17.70
N PRO A 24 13.30 42.35 17.78
CA PRO A 24 14.33 43.18 18.38
C PRO A 24 14.57 42.75 19.84
N GLY A 25 15.81 42.35 20.17
CA GLY A 25 16.19 41.90 21.52
C GLY A 25 16.06 40.38 21.78
N ALA A 26 15.73 39.57 20.78
CA ALA A 26 15.76 38.11 20.90
C ALA A 26 17.21 37.57 20.84
N ASP A 27 17.68 36.94 21.91
CA ASP A 27 19.03 36.33 21.99
C ASP A 27 18.98 34.79 21.91
N TYR A 28 18.46 34.29 20.79
CA TYR A 28 18.37 32.84 20.55
C TYR A 28 19.37 32.46 19.45
N ARG A 29 20.59 32.10 19.85
CA ARG A 29 21.67 31.68 18.93
C ARG A 29 21.97 30.20 19.04
N LEU A 30 22.31 29.59 17.92
CA LEU A 30 22.77 28.20 17.83
C LEU A 30 23.78 28.04 16.70
N ARG A 31 24.84 27.26 16.93
CA ARG A 31 25.82 26.93 15.90
C ARG A 31 25.26 25.85 14.99
N VAL A 32 25.07 26.16 13.71
CA VAL A 32 24.53 25.24 12.69
C VAL A 32 25.41 25.31 11.44
N LEU A 33 25.87 24.18 10.92
CA LEU A 33 26.81 24.09 9.80
C LEU A 33 28.11 24.85 10.05
N GLY A 34 28.60 24.82 11.29
CA GLY A 34 29.85 25.46 11.71
C GLY A 34 29.79 26.97 11.96
N ALA A 35 28.65 27.64 11.73
CA ALA A 35 28.45 29.08 11.93
C ALA A 35 27.32 29.37 12.94
N ASP A 36 27.45 30.46 13.72
CA ASP A 36 26.39 30.90 14.63
C ASP A 36 25.22 31.50 13.86
N ARG A 37 24.00 31.03 14.17
CA ARG A 37 22.75 31.40 13.50
C ARG A 37 21.73 31.91 14.51
N GLU A 38 21.03 32.99 14.13
CA GLU A 38 19.97 33.59 14.95
C GLU A 38 18.61 32.93 14.70
N MET A 39 17.81 32.83 15.76
CA MET A 39 16.47 32.23 15.77
C MET A 39 15.46 33.25 16.31
N CYS A 40 14.22 33.25 15.79
CA CYS A 40 13.21 34.23 16.22
C CYS A 40 12.58 33.94 17.59
N CYS A 41 12.65 32.70 18.09
CA CYS A 41 12.00 32.29 19.34
C CYS A 41 12.71 31.07 19.98
N PRO A 42 12.44 30.78 21.27
CA PRO A 42 12.98 29.60 21.96
C PRO A 42 12.65 28.29 21.23
N GLY A 43 11.42 28.15 20.70
CA GLY A 43 11.02 26.96 19.95
C GLY A 43 11.85 26.74 18.69
N CYS A 44 12.14 27.78 17.91
CA CYS A 44 13.00 27.66 16.72
C CYS A 44 14.43 27.25 17.08
N ARG A 45 14.94 27.72 18.22
CA ARG A 45 16.25 27.31 18.75
C ARG A 45 16.22 25.85 19.21
N ALA A 46 15.22 25.45 19.97
CA ALA A 46 15.07 24.08 20.47
C ALA A 46 14.99 23.05 19.34
N VAL A 47 14.14 23.31 18.33
CA VAL A 47 14.03 22.44 17.15
C VAL A 47 15.36 22.37 16.40
N ALA A 48 16.02 23.52 16.22
CA ALA A 48 17.29 23.53 15.52
C ALA A 48 18.41 22.83 16.29
N GLN A 49 18.37 22.92 17.61
CA GLN A 49 19.31 22.25 18.51
C GLN A 49 19.11 20.74 18.44
N ALA A 50 17.86 20.25 18.48
CA ALA A 50 17.56 18.84 18.33
C ALA A 50 18.06 18.26 16.99
N ILE A 51 17.95 19.02 15.89
CA ILE A 51 18.45 18.59 14.58
C ILE A 51 19.99 18.53 14.55
N VAL A 52 20.67 19.49 15.18
CA VAL A 52 22.14 19.52 15.29
C VAL A 52 22.64 18.37 16.16
N GLU A 53 22.05 18.17 17.34
CA GLU A 53 22.44 17.14 18.31
C GLU A 53 22.23 15.72 17.76
N ALA A 54 21.26 15.53 16.87
CA ALA A 54 21.03 14.26 16.18
C ALA A 54 21.96 14.00 14.97
N ASP A 55 23.00 14.82 14.78
CA ASP A 55 23.93 14.75 13.64
C ASP A 55 23.21 14.79 12.27
N MET A 56 22.17 15.62 12.19
CA MET A 56 21.35 15.79 10.99
C MET A 56 21.43 17.21 10.42
N GLU A 57 22.55 17.91 10.63
CA GLU A 57 22.75 19.26 10.09
C GLU A 57 22.64 19.33 8.56
N ASP A 58 22.88 18.21 7.86
CA ASP A 58 22.64 18.07 6.42
C ASP A 58 21.17 18.37 6.02
N TYR A 59 20.22 18.26 6.95
CA TYR A 59 18.87 18.79 6.75
C TYR A 59 18.90 20.26 6.33
N TYR A 60 19.69 21.10 7.01
CA TYR A 60 19.78 22.52 6.68
C TYR A 60 20.43 22.77 5.32
N ARG A 61 21.26 21.84 4.83
CA ARG A 61 21.81 21.87 3.48
C ARG A 61 20.80 21.44 2.41
N HIS A 62 19.83 20.60 2.78
CA HIS A 62 18.96 19.91 1.84
C HIS A 62 17.48 20.34 1.90
N ARG A 63 17.01 20.99 2.97
CA ARG A 63 15.61 21.39 3.23
C ARG A 63 15.11 22.37 2.19
N THR A 64 13.84 22.23 1.78
CA THR A 64 13.27 23.07 0.72
C THR A 64 12.63 24.34 1.15
N GLN A 65 11.89 24.30 2.23
CA GLN A 65 11.30 25.49 2.79
C GLN A 65 11.96 25.75 4.14
N ALA A 66 11.80 26.98 4.61
CA ALA A 66 11.99 27.23 6.02
C ALA A 66 11.01 26.35 6.80
N SER A 67 11.46 25.86 7.95
CA SER A 67 10.64 24.99 8.78
C SER A 67 9.44 25.79 9.30
N PRO A 68 8.24 25.22 9.42
CA PRO A 68 7.13 25.92 10.04
C PRO A 68 7.55 26.39 11.44
N LYS A 69 7.10 27.59 11.85
CA LYS A 69 7.34 28.07 13.21
C LYS A 69 6.73 27.04 14.17
N PRO A 70 7.50 26.45 15.10
CA PRO A 70 6.94 25.59 16.13
C PRO A 70 5.94 26.39 16.96
N ASP A 71 4.84 25.75 17.35
CA ASP A 71 3.76 26.41 18.10
C ASP A 71 4.29 26.89 19.46
N GLU A 72 3.81 28.04 19.93
CA GLU A 72 4.23 28.59 21.23
C GLU A 72 3.76 27.70 22.40
N ASP A 73 2.75 26.84 22.17
CA ASP A 73 2.20 25.86 23.11
C ASP A 73 2.70 24.42 22.86
N LEU A 74 3.95 24.25 22.43
CA LEU A 74 4.53 22.92 22.18
C LEU A 74 4.39 21.99 23.40
N GLU A 75 4.63 22.46 24.62
CA GLU A 75 4.46 21.67 25.85
C GLU A 75 3.02 21.17 26.04
N ARG A 76 2.02 22.02 25.75
CA ARG A 76 0.61 21.64 25.85
C ARG A 76 0.24 20.58 24.82
N VAL A 77 0.75 20.72 23.59
CA VAL A 77 0.58 19.71 22.53
C VAL A 77 1.26 18.40 22.94
N LEU A 78 2.47 18.45 23.52
CA LEU A 78 3.22 17.26 23.95
C LEU A 78 2.54 16.51 25.11
N ASP A 79 1.86 17.22 26.02
CA ASP A 79 1.04 16.62 27.07
C ASP A 79 -0.21 15.94 26.50
N GLU A 80 -0.87 16.57 25.53
CA GLU A 80 -2.01 15.99 24.81
C GLU A 80 -1.63 14.68 24.07
N LEU A 81 -0.37 14.51 23.64
CA LEU A 81 0.10 13.31 22.93
C LEU A 81 0.19 12.06 23.82
N THR A 82 0.31 12.20 25.15
CA THR A 82 0.34 11.04 26.08
C THR A 82 -0.97 10.24 26.07
N ILE A 83 -2.07 10.85 25.62
CA ILE A 83 -3.35 10.15 25.48
C ILE A 83 -3.25 9.00 24.48
N TYR A 84 -2.34 9.09 23.50
CA TYR A 84 -2.12 8.07 22.49
C TYR A 84 -1.31 6.88 23.00
N ASP A 85 -0.79 6.90 24.23
CA ASP A 85 -0.17 5.72 24.86
C ASP A 85 -1.21 4.81 25.51
N ARG A 86 -2.43 5.31 25.72
CA ARG A 86 -3.50 4.53 26.32
C ARG A 86 -3.90 3.37 25.39
N PRO A 87 -3.94 2.13 25.89
CA PRO A 87 -4.33 0.97 25.09
C PRO A 87 -5.70 1.13 24.41
N GLU A 88 -6.64 1.79 25.09
CA GLU A 88 -7.99 2.10 24.59
C GLU A 88 -7.96 2.94 23.31
N MET A 89 -7.10 3.96 23.26
CA MET A 89 -6.94 4.80 22.07
C MET A 89 -6.22 4.04 20.96
N GLN A 90 -5.15 3.32 21.32
CA GLN A 90 -4.30 2.65 20.35
C GLN A 90 -4.99 1.53 19.58
N LYS A 91 -5.93 0.81 20.19
CA LYS A 91 -6.66 -0.27 19.52
C LYS A 91 -7.18 0.19 18.13
N SER A 92 -7.50 1.48 17.92
CA SER A 92 -8.24 1.97 16.75
C SER A 92 -7.36 2.18 15.52
N PHE A 93 -6.07 2.40 15.75
CA PHE A 93 -5.13 2.78 14.70
C PHE A 93 -3.77 2.09 14.82
N VAL A 94 -3.55 1.28 15.86
CA VAL A 94 -2.34 0.48 16.08
C VAL A 94 -2.66 -1.01 15.90
N ALA A 95 -1.90 -1.68 15.03
CA ALA A 95 -1.92 -3.13 14.84
C ALA A 95 -0.84 -3.81 15.67
N ASN A 96 -1.11 -5.02 16.18
CA ASN A 96 -0.09 -5.83 16.86
C ASN A 96 0.50 -6.84 15.87
N ARG A 97 1.82 -6.78 15.68
CA ARG A 97 2.51 -7.55 14.62
C ARG A 97 3.18 -8.84 15.10
N ASP A 98 3.42 -8.98 16.39
CA ASP A 98 3.84 -10.20 17.12
C ASP A 98 4.37 -9.78 18.50
N GLY A 99 3.71 -10.20 19.58
CA GLY A 99 4.08 -9.80 20.94
C GLY A 99 3.98 -8.29 21.17
N GLU A 100 5.11 -7.61 21.40
CA GLU A 100 5.16 -6.17 21.70
C GLU A 100 5.53 -5.31 20.48
N ARG A 101 5.62 -5.90 19.29
CA ARG A 101 5.75 -5.11 18.05
C ARG A 101 4.43 -4.49 17.66
N ARG A 102 4.42 -3.17 17.54
CA ARG A 102 3.27 -2.37 17.15
C ARG A 102 3.51 -1.67 15.83
N GLU A 103 2.46 -1.52 15.04
CA GLU A 103 2.48 -0.81 13.76
C GLU A 103 1.34 0.21 13.73
N ALA A 104 1.62 1.44 13.30
CA ALA A 104 0.61 2.49 13.17
C ALA A 104 0.79 3.30 11.89
N SER A 105 -0.35 3.75 11.36
CA SER A 105 -0.40 4.75 10.30
C SER A 105 -0.65 6.13 10.90
N LEU A 106 0.19 7.09 10.52
CA LEU A 106 0.14 8.48 10.98
C LEU A 106 -0.10 9.43 9.82
N ILE A 107 -0.72 10.58 10.06
CA ILE A 107 -0.77 11.72 9.14
C ILE A 107 0.22 12.77 9.62
N LEU A 108 1.11 13.19 8.73
CA LEU A 108 2.09 14.24 8.99
C LEU A 108 1.61 15.57 8.42
N GLU A 109 1.51 16.59 9.26
CA GLU A 109 1.18 17.96 8.86
C GLU A 109 2.43 18.85 8.85
N GLY A 110 2.46 19.83 7.95
CA GLY A 110 3.59 20.75 7.79
C GLY A 110 4.74 20.22 6.93
N ILE A 111 4.64 18.99 6.40
CA ILE A 111 5.56 18.47 5.40
C ILE A 111 5.29 19.15 4.07
N VAL A 112 6.27 19.91 3.61
CA VAL A 112 6.20 20.69 2.36
C VAL A 112 7.28 20.26 1.37
N CYS A 113 8.10 19.27 1.72
CA CYS A 113 9.30 18.95 0.97
C CYS A 113 9.84 17.53 1.12
N ALA A 114 10.53 17.04 0.08
CA ALA A 114 11.21 15.74 0.13
C ALA A 114 12.32 15.66 1.19
N ALA A 115 12.97 16.78 1.51
CA ALA A 115 13.96 16.84 2.59
C ALA A 115 13.34 16.84 4.00
N CYS A 116 12.08 17.26 4.10
CA CYS A 116 11.29 17.23 5.33
C CYS A 116 10.97 15.76 5.66
N ILE A 117 10.59 14.99 4.64
CA ILE A 117 10.44 13.53 4.73
C ILE A 117 11.75 12.86 5.12
N TRP A 118 12.85 13.17 4.43
CA TRP A 118 14.15 12.57 4.75
C TRP A 118 14.57 12.85 6.20
N LEU A 119 14.36 14.08 6.69
CA LEU A 119 14.62 14.43 8.09
C LEU A 119 13.74 13.61 9.03
N SER A 120 12.41 13.57 8.80
CA SER A 120 11.51 12.79 9.64
C SER A 120 11.86 11.30 9.64
N GLU A 121 12.16 10.71 8.47
CA GLU A 121 12.56 9.31 8.37
C GLU A 121 13.86 9.01 9.09
N ARG A 122 14.88 9.85 8.91
CA ARG A 122 16.17 9.64 9.56
C ARG A 122 16.08 9.85 11.06
N HIS A 123 15.39 10.89 11.51
CA HIS A 123 15.23 11.21 12.93
C HIS A 123 14.48 10.10 13.67
N VAL A 124 13.33 9.68 13.13
CA VAL A 124 12.49 8.67 13.80
C VAL A 124 13.14 7.29 13.77
N ARG A 125 13.86 6.91 12.69
CA ARG A 125 14.61 5.65 12.64
C ARG A 125 15.81 5.58 13.59
N GLN A 126 16.31 6.71 14.07
CA GLN A 126 17.39 6.75 15.06
C GLN A 126 16.90 6.47 16.49
N LEU A 127 15.59 6.55 16.74
CA LEU A 127 15.03 6.31 18.07
C LEU A 127 15.16 4.83 18.47
N PRO A 128 15.70 4.54 19.66
CA PRO A 128 15.84 3.17 20.14
C PRO A 128 14.46 2.53 20.34
N GLY A 129 14.16 1.49 19.55
CA GLY A 129 12.86 0.81 19.58
C GLY A 129 12.03 1.00 18.31
N VAL A 130 12.37 1.96 17.44
CA VAL A 130 11.75 2.06 16.11
C VAL A 130 12.44 1.12 15.14
N GLU A 131 11.68 0.18 14.56
CA GLU A 131 12.19 -0.78 13.57
C GLU A 131 12.11 -0.23 12.15
N SER A 132 11.01 0.44 11.81
CA SER A 132 10.86 1.09 10.51
C SER A 132 9.97 2.32 10.59
N PHE A 133 10.28 3.31 9.74
CA PHE A 133 9.47 4.50 9.54
C PHE A 133 9.58 4.94 8.09
N SER A 134 8.46 5.14 7.40
CA SER A 134 8.43 5.61 6.01
C SER A 134 7.29 6.58 5.76
N VAL A 135 7.52 7.62 4.96
CA VAL A 135 6.51 8.65 4.67
C VAL A 135 6.18 8.70 3.18
N ASN A 136 4.90 8.61 2.86
CA ASN A 136 4.38 8.86 1.52
C ASN A 136 4.22 10.38 1.30
N PHE A 137 5.01 10.93 0.39
CA PHE A 137 4.95 12.35 0.02
C PHE A 137 3.60 12.77 -0.58
N SER A 138 2.91 11.88 -1.30
CA SER A 138 1.69 12.25 -2.01
C SER A 138 0.46 12.25 -1.10
N THR A 139 0.46 11.42 -0.06
CA THR A 139 -0.68 11.25 0.85
C THR A 139 -0.43 11.85 2.24
N HIS A 140 0.79 12.35 2.49
CA HIS A 140 1.26 12.82 3.79
C HIS A 140 1.15 11.76 4.92
N ARG A 141 1.06 10.49 4.54
CA ARG A 141 0.90 9.38 5.47
C ARG A 141 2.25 8.79 5.83
N ALA A 142 2.52 8.66 7.13
CA ALA A 142 3.63 7.91 7.68
C ALA A 142 3.18 6.51 8.09
N GLN A 143 4.06 5.53 7.96
CA GLN A 143 3.91 4.21 8.54
C GLN A 143 5.07 4.02 9.51
N VAL A 144 4.76 3.64 10.75
CA VAL A 144 5.74 3.40 11.81
C VAL A 144 5.56 2.00 12.38
N VAL A 145 6.68 1.29 12.59
CA VAL A 145 6.75 0.01 13.29
C VAL A 145 7.74 0.16 14.44
N TRP A 146 7.33 -0.18 15.66
CA TRP A 146 8.15 -0.04 16.86
C TRP A 146 7.95 -1.18 17.86
N ASP A 147 8.94 -1.38 18.73
CA ASP A 147 8.92 -2.24 19.89
C ASP A 147 8.39 -1.46 21.10
N ASN A 148 7.17 -1.78 21.53
CA ASN A 148 6.47 -1.10 22.60
C ASN A 148 7.12 -1.29 23.99
N ARG A 149 8.07 -2.21 24.15
CA ARG A 149 8.86 -2.33 25.39
C ARG A 149 9.93 -1.26 25.53
N ARG A 150 10.35 -0.68 24.40
CA ARG A 150 11.51 0.24 24.34
C ARG A 150 11.11 1.68 24.15
N ILE A 151 10.01 1.93 23.44
CA ILE A 151 9.53 3.28 23.15
C ILE A 151 8.00 3.30 23.06
N GLU A 152 7.39 4.31 23.67
CA GLU A 152 5.95 4.57 23.56
C GLU A 152 5.63 5.40 22.32
N LEU A 153 4.38 5.33 21.85
CA LEU A 153 3.98 6.06 20.65
C LEU A 153 4.09 7.57 20.86
N SER A 154 3.73 8.09 22.04
CA SER A 154 3.86 9.51 22.33
C SER A 154 5.30 9.98 22.16
N GLU A 155 6.30 9.21 22.58
CA GLU A 155 7.71 9.56 22.41
C GLU A 155 8.11 9.70 20.94
N ILE A 156 7.58 8.83 20.07
CA ILE A 156 7.76 8.94 18.62
C ILE A 156 7.08 10.23 18.10
N LEU A 157 5.86 10.51 18.54
CA LEU A 157 5.14 11.73 18.17
C LEU A 157 5.85 13.00 18.69
N ARG A 158 6.42 12.95 19.90
CA ARG A 158 7.24 14.02 20.49
C ARG A 158 8.51 14.24 19.69
N ALA A 159 9.18 13.18 19.23
CA ALA A 159 10.36 13.29 18.38
C ALA A 159 10.02 13.97 17.04
N ILE A 160 8.87 13.63 16.44
CA ILE A 160 8.38 14.30 15.23
C ILE A 160 8.07 15.79 15.51
N ALA A 161 7.48 16.10 16.66
CA ALA A 161 7.24 17.47 17.12
C ALA A 161 8.53 18.25 17.40
N ALA A 162 9.57 17.58 17.92
CA ALA A 162 10.87 18.16 18.23
C ALA A 162 11.63 18.62 16.97
N ILE A 163 11.34 18.03 15.80
CA ILE A 163 11.86 18.50 14.51
C ILE A 163 10.90 19.49 13.79
N GLY A 164 9.83 19.91 14.46
CA GLY A 164 8.90 20.95 14.00
C GLY A 164 7.72 20.47 13.15
N TYR A 165 7.42 19.17 13.14
CA TYR A 165 6.28 18.60 12.39
C TYR A 165 5.21 18.08 13.33
N ARG A 166 3.95 17.99 12.88
CA ARG A 166 2.89 17.36 13.67
C ARG A 166 2.57 16.00 13.07
N ALA A 167 2.45 15.00 13.93
CA ALA A 167 1.94 13.70 13.56
C ALA A 167 0.69 13.40 14.39
N PHE A 168 -0.32 12.87 13.73
CA PHE A 168 -1.54 12.39 14.34
C PHE A 168 -1.83 10.97 13.86
N PRO A 169 -2.57 10.15 14.62
CA PRO A 169 -3.12 8.92 14.08
C PRO A 169 -3.88 9.16 12.77
N TYR A 170 -3.81 8.20 11.86
CA TYR A 170 -4.51 8.27 10.60
C TYR A 170 -6.03 8.34 10.80
N ASP A 171 -6.63 9.41 10.29
CA ASP A 171 -8.07 9.64 10.25
C ASP A 171 -8.48 9.97 8.79
N PRO A 172 -9.26 9.11 8.12
CA PRO A 172 -9.74 9.33 6.76
C PRO A 172 -10.44 10.69 6.59
N ASP A 173 -11.26 11.09 7.55
CA ASP A 173 -12.05 12.33 7.45
C ASP A 173 -11.15 13.57 7.49
N ARG A 174 -10.06 13.51 8.26
CA ARG A 174 -9.08 14.61 8.32
C ARG A 174 -8.31 14.70 7.01
N GLN A 175 -7.90 13.57 6.43
CA GLN A 175 -7.20 13.54 5.14
C GLN A 175 -8.08 14.10 4.01
N ASP A 176 -9.34 13.69 3.95
CA ASP A 176 -10.31 14.19 2.96
C ASP A 176 -10.52 15.71 3.06
N ARG A 177 -10.55 16.27 4.28
CA ARG A 177 -10.66 17.72 4.49
C ARG A 177 -9.44 18.48 3.96
N VAL A 178 -8.23 17.95 4.19
CA VAL A 178 -6.97 18.56 3.68
C VAL A 178 -6.98 18.55 2.15
N HIS A 179 -7.24 17.40 1.53
CA HIS A 179 -7.33 17.28 0.07
C HIS A 179 -8.39 18.19 -0.54
N ARG A 180 -9.59 18.27 0.07
CA ARG A 180 -10.67 19.12 -0.41
C ARG A 180 -10.30 20.59 -0.38
N ARG A 181 -9.56 21.06 0.65
CA ARG A 181 -9.08 22.44 0.74
C ARG A 181 -8.08 22.76 -0.37
N GLU A 182 -7.09 21.89 -0.59
CA GLU A 182 -6.08 22.07 -1.65
C GLU A 182 -6.72 22.08 -3.05
N ARG A 183 -7.61 21.12 -3.31
CA ARG A 183 -8.34 21.03 -4.58
C ARG A 183 -9.17 22.29 -4.84
N HIS A 184 -9.82 22.83 -3.80
CA HIS A 184 -10.62 24.04 -3.91
C HIS A 184 -9.73 25.28 -4.19
N ASP A 185 -8.56 25.39 -3.55
CA ASP A 185 -7.61 26.47 -3.84
C ASP A 185 -7.14 26.43 -5.30
N MET A 186 -6.76 25.24 -5.80
CA MET A 186 -6.35 25.07 -7.21
C MET A 186 -7.48 25.35 -8.19
N LEU A 187 -8.72 24.92 -7.89
CA LEU A 187 -9.89 25.24 -8.72
C LEU A 187 -10.13 26.75 -8.81
N ARG A 188 -9.99 27.49 -7.71
CA ARG A 188 -10.14 28.95 -7.71
C ARG A 188 -9.08 29.62 -8.58
N ARG A 189 -7.81 29.21 -8.44
CA ARG A 189 -6.70 29.75 -9.27
C ARG A 189 -6.89 29.42 -10.75
N LEU A 190 -7.36 28.22 -11.05
CA LEU A 190 -7.66 27.77 -12.41
C LEU A 190 -8.84 28.56 -13.01
N ALA A 191 -9.91 28.77 -12.23
CA ALA A 191 -11.07 29.55 -12.66
C ALA A 191 -10.69 31.01 -12.95
N VAL A 192 -9.92 31.65 -12.07
CA VAL A 192 -9.40 33.00 -12.28
C VAL A 192 -8.50 33.05 -13.51
N ALA A 193 -7.57 32.10 -13.65
CA ALA A 193 -6.68 32.01 -14.80
C ALA A 193 -7.46 31.85 -16.11
N GLY A 194 -8.43 30.93 -16.17
CA GLY A 194 -9.21 30.64 -17.36
C GLY A 194 -10.13 31.78 -17.77
N LEU A 195 -10.88 32.35 -16.83
CA LEU A 195 -11.79 33.47 -17.11
C LEU A 195 -11.04 34.67 -17.69
N VAL A 196 -9.92 35.04 -17.06
CA VAL A 196 -9.17 36.23 -17.46
C VAL A 196 -8.32 35.95 -18.71
N TYR A 197 -7.76 34.74 -18.88
CA TYR A 197 -7.07 34.32 -20.10
C TYR A 197 -7.97 34.45 -21.33
N LEU A 198 -9.22 33.98 -21.25
CA LEU A 198 -10.17 34.08 -22.36
C LEU A 198 -10.41 35.53 -22.78
N GLN A 199 -10.48 36.47 -21.82
CA GLN A 199 -10.62 37.89 -22.13
C GLN A 199 -9.35 38.48 -22.78
N VAL A 200 -8.17 38.14 -22.27
CA VAL A 200 -6.89 38.59 -22.86
C VAL A 200 -6.74 38.03 -24.28
N MET A 201 -7.10 36.77 -24.50
CA MET A 201 -7.06 36.14 -25.82
C MET A 201 -8.03 36.79 -26.81
N MET A 202 -9.25 37.16 -26.38
CA MET A 202 -10.18 37.93 -27.21
C MET A 202 -9.59 39.27 -27.67
N ILE A 203 -8.86 39.97 -26.79
CA ILE A 203 -8.18 41.23 -27.13
C ILE A 203 -6.98 40.97 -28.05
N SER A 204 -6.17 39.95 -27.76
CA SER A 204 -5.02 39.58 -28.59
C SER A 204 -5.42 39.15 -29.99
N LEU A 205 -6.57 38.49 -30.17
CA LEU A 205 -7.09 38.15 -31.50
C LEU A 205 -7.31 39.42 -32.33
N SER A 206 -7.91 40.45 -31.74
CA SER A 206 -8.08 41.76 -32.40
C SER A 206 -6.73 42.40 -32.74
N LEU A 207 -5.72 42.26 -31.87
CA LEU A 207 -4.36 42.76 -32.14
C LEU A 207 -3.67 42.00 -33.28
N TYR A 208 -3.82 40.68 -33.36
CA TYR A 208 -3.24 39.87 -34.44
C TYR A 208 -3.88 40.16 -35.80
N PHE A 209 -5.17 40.47 -35.82
CA PHE A 209 -5.87 40.92 -37.04
C PHE A 209 -5.85 42.44 -37.22
N GLY A 210 -5.06 43.17 -36.44
CA GLY A 210 -5.08 44.63 -36.42
C GLY A 210 -4.81 45.28 -37.77
N ASP A 211 -3.90 44.71 -38.56
CA ASP A 211 -3.58 45.20 -39.91
C ASP A 211 -4.73 44.96 -40.90
N VAL A 212 -5.54 43.92 -40.68
CA VAL A 212 -6.73 43.60 -41.50
C VAL A 212 -7.95 44.43 -41.06
N LEU A 213 -8.01 44.75 -39.78
CA LEU A 213 -9.10 45.51 -39.14
C LEU A 213 -8.86 47.03 -39.13
N ASP A 214 -7.75 47.49 -39.73
CA ASP A 214 -7.32 48.90 -39.79
C ASP A 214 -7.33 49.57 -38.40
N LEU A 215 -6.77 48.88 -37.40
CA LEU A 215 -6.73 49.37 -36.02
C LEU A 215 -5.84 50.61 -35.92
N SER A 216 -6.42 51.72 -35.44
CA SER A 216 -5.65 52.91 -35.14
C SER A 216 -4.59 52.65 -34.06
N GLU A 217 -3.49 53.40 -34.11
CA GLU A 217 -2.38 53.23 -33.18
C GLU A 217 -2.80 53.44 -31.72
N SER A 218 -3.71 54.40 -31.47
CA SER A 218 -4.27 54.67 -30.15
C SER A 218 -5.10 53.49 -29.62
N MET A 219 -5.87 52.82 -30.47
CA MET A 219 -6.65 51.63 -30.12
C MET A 219 -5.73 50.45 -29.78
N ARG A 220 -4.64 50.28 -30.53
CA ARG A 220 -3.61 49.27 -30.26
C ARG A 220 -2.98 49.45 -28.87
N TYR A 221 -2.54 50.67 -28.54
CA TYR A 221 -1.97 50.94 -27.21
C TYR A 221 -3.02 50.82 -26.09
N PHE A 222 -4.28 51.18 -26.34
CA PHE A 222 -5.35 50.94 -25.39
C PHE A 222 -5.49 49.44 -25.08
N PHE A 223 -5.54 48.58 -26.11
CA PHE A 223 -5.58 47.13 -25.92
C PHE A 223 -4.34 46.58 -25.21
N TRP A 224 -3.16 47.15 -25.43
CA TRP A 224 -1.95 46.78 -24.69
C TRP A 224 -2.09 47.04 -23.19
N TRP A 225 -2.57 48.22 -22.80
CA TRP A 225 -2.83 48.56 -21.40
C TRP A 225 -3.90 47.68 -20.76
N VAL A 226 -4.99 47.41 -21.49
CA VAL A 226 -6.05 46.53 -21.00
C VAL A 226 -5.51 45.10 -20.80
N SER A 227 -4.73 44.57 -21.75
CA SER A 227 -4.08 43.26 -21.63
C SER A 227 -3.09 43.19 -20.48
N LEU A 228 -2.35 44.26 -20.20
CA LEU A 228 -1.46 44.36 -19.03
C LEU A 228 -2.28 44.28 -17.73
N VAL A 229 -3.34 45.09 -17.59
CA VAL A 229 -4.17 45.11 -16.38
C VAL A 229 -4.83 43.75 -16.13
N LEU A 230 -5.37 43.12 -17.18
CA LEU A 230 -6.01 41.81 -17.08
C LEU A 230 -5.02 40.68 -16.80
N SER A 231 -3.84 40.67 -17.43
CA SER A 231 -2.85 39.61 -17.20
C SER A 231 -2.19 39.66 -15.81
N THR A 232 -2.12 40.84 -15.19
CA THR A 232 -1.43 41.06 -13.91
C THR A 232 -1.98 40.18 -12.76
N PRO A 233 -3.31 40.11 -12.50
CA PRO A 233 -3.87 39.19 -11.51
C PRO A 233 -3.50 37.72 -11.76
N ILE A 234 -3.51 37.25 -13.01
CA ILE A 234 -3.14 35.87 -13.33
C ILE A 234 -1.69 35.61 -12.91
N VAL A 235 -0.76 36.49 -13.31
CA VAL A 235 0.66 36.33 -13.00
C VAL A 235 0.89 36.39 -11.48
N LEU A 236 0.31 37.39 -10.80
CA LEU A 236 0.57 37.61 -9.38
C LEU A 236 -0.17 36.65 -8.43
N TYR A 237 -1.33 36.12 -8.82
CA TYR A 237 -2.14 35.20 -8.00
C TYR A 237 -2.01 33.75 -8.46
N SER A 238 -2.41 33.46 -9.70
CA SER A 238 -2.38 32.10 -10.24
C SER A 238 -0.94 31.62 -10.48
N GLY A 239 -0.03 32.51 -10.90
CA GLY A 239 1.39 32.23 -11.08
C GLY A 239 2.15 31.85 -9.80
N GLN A 240 1.60 32.17 -8.62
CA GLN A 240 2.20 31.78 -7.33
C GLN A 240 2.35 30.27 -7.15
N ALA A 241 1.54 29.48 -7.87
CA ALA A 241 1.67 28.02 -7.88
C ALA A 241 3.02 27.54 -8.44
N PHE A 242 3.70 28.36 -9.24
CA PHE A 242 5.01 28.07 -9.82
C PHE A 242 6.12 28.88 -9.13
N PHE A 243 5.87 30.16 -8.87
CA PHE A 243 6.87 31.06 -8.29
C PHE A 243 7.30 30.63 -6.88
N ARG A 244 6.36 30.20 -6.03
CA ARG A 244 6.70 29.78 -4.67
C ARG A 244 7.61 28.54 -4.68
N PRO A 245 7.29 27.44 -5.39
CA PRO A 245 8.21 26.32 -5.54
C PRO A 245 9.54 26.67 -6.21
N ALA A 246 9.56 27.52 -7.24
CA ALA A 246 10.80 27.89 -7.94
C ALA A 246 11.76 28.70 -7.05
N TRP A 247 11.22 29.73 -6.40
CA TRP A 247 11.98 30.57 -5.46
C TRP A 247 12.52 29.76 -4.30
N ARG A 248 11.67 28.88 -3.79
CA ARG A 248 12.02 27.90 -2.79
C ARG A 248 13.20 27.06 -3.25
N ASP A 249 13.09 26.38 -4.38
CA ASP A 249 14.09 25.41 -4.83
C ASP A 249 15.45 26.08 -5.10
N LEU A 250 15.42 27.31 -5.65
CA LEU A 250 16.60 28.15 -5.84
C LEU A 250 17.30 28.47 -4.51
N LYS A 251 16.55 28.84 -3.46
CA LYS A 251 17.12 29.11 -2.12
C LYS A 251 17.87 27.92 -1.54
N GLN A 252 17.52 26.70 -1.93
CA GLN A 252 18.20 25.49 -1.47
C GLN A 252 19.32 25.00 -2.37
N ARG A 253 19.60 25.70 -3.46
CA ARG A 253 20.51 25.20 -4.52
C ARG A 253 19.99 23.90 -5.16
N ARG A 254 18.67 23.75 -5.25
CA ARG A 254 18.03 22.71 -6.05
C ARG A 254 17.44 23.34 -7.31
N VAL A 255 17.40 22.55 -8.37
CA VAL A 255 16.83 22.96 -9.65
C VAL A 255 15.66 22.02 -9.92
N SER A 256 14.48 22.60 -10.10
CA SER A 256 13.23 21.90 -10.36
C SER A 256 12.56 22.42 -11.63
N MET A 257 11.51 21.71 -12.07
CA MET A 257 10.72 22.08 -13.24
C MET A 257 10.02 23.45 -13.09
N ASP A 258 9.78 23.89 -11.85
CA ASP A 258 9.17 25.19 -11.58
C ASP A 258 10.08 26.37 -11.93
N LEU A 259 11.40 26.17 -11.94
CA LEU A 259 12.36 27.26 -12.16
C LEU A 259 12.34 27.79 -13.62
N PRO A 260 12.49 26.96 -14.68
CA PRO A 260 12.35 27.44 -16.06
C PRO A 260 10.98 28.03 -16.34
N VAL A 261 9.90 27.42 -15.83
CA VAL A 261 8.51 27.91 -16.00
C VAL A 261 8.36 29.30 -15.39
N SER A 262 8.82 29.48 -14.15
CA SER A 262 8.75 30.76 -13.45
C SER A 262 9.56 31.83 -14.16
N LEU A 263 10.77 31.48 -14.62
CA LEU A 263 11.63 32.39 -15.36
C LEU A 263 10.98 32.79 -16.70
N SER A 264 10.40 31.84 -17.43
CA SER A 264 9.68 32.09 -18.68
C SER A 264 8.52 33.07 -18.48
N ILE A 265 7.65 32.82 -17.49
CA ILE A 265 6.50 33.69 -17.17
C ILE A 265 6.98 35.10 -16.80
N LEU A 266 7.97 35.21 -15.91
CA LEU A 266 8.46 36.51 -15.43
C LEU A 266 9.15 37.30 -16.54
N LEU A 267 9.98 36.65 -17.37
CA LEU A 267 10.64 37.30 -18.50
C LEU A 267 9.63 37.73 -19.57
N ALA A 268 8.73 36.83 -20.00
CA ALA A 268 7.73 37.16 -21.01
C ALA A 268 6.80 38.29 -20.57
N TYR A 269 6.33 38.25 -19.30
CA TYR A 269 5.49 39.30 -18.74
C TYR A 269 6.28 40.61 -18.58
N GLY A 270 7.49 40.57 -18.03
CA GLY A 270 8.34 41.74 -17.88
C GLY A 270 8.72 42.41 -19.21
N GLY A 271 9.04 41.61 -20.23
CA GLY A 271 9.29 42.09 -21.58
C GLY A 271 8.05 42.72 -22.22
N SER A 272 6.87 42.15 -21.99
CA SER A 272 5.60 42.72 -22.46
C SER A 272 5.29 44.04 -21.75
N VAL A 273 5.48 44.11 -20.42
CA VAL A 273 5.32 45.37 -19.65
C VAL A 273 6.28 46.44 -20.16
N PHE A 274 7.54 46.08 -20.42
CA PHE A 274 8.51 47.00 -21.01
C PHE A 274 8.04 47.54 -22.36
N ALA A 275 7.55 46.67 -23.25
CA ALA A 275 7.02 47.07 -24.56
C ALA A 275 5.84 48.04 -24.44
N VAL A 276 4.93 47.84 -23.47
CA VAL A 276 3.83 48.78 -23.19
C VAL A 276 4.36 50.15 -22.76
N LEU A 277 5.35 50.19 -21.87
CA LEU A 277 5.88 51.44 -21.33
C LEU A 277 6.76 52.20 -22.33
N SER A 278 7.50 51.48 -23.18
CA SER A 278 8.39 52.07 -24.18
C SER A 278 7.70 52.34 -25.52
N HIS A 279 6.42 51.97 -25.67
CA HIS A 279 5.67 52.03 -26.93
C HIS A 279 6.40 51.35 -28.10
N SER A 280 7.15 50.28 -27.83
CA SER A 280 8.01 49.65 -28.82
C SER A 280 8.09 48.14 -28.63
N GLY A 281 8.08 47.39 -29.74
CA GLY A 281 8.18 45.93 -29.72
C GLY A 281 6.81 45.25 -29.70
N GLU A 282 6.79 44.00 -29.25
CA GLU A 282 5.61 43.14 -29.24
C GLU A 282 5.26 42.71 -27.81
N ILE A 283 3.97 42.51 -27.56
CA ILE A 283 3.45 42.02 -26.28
C ILE A 283 3.03 40.55 -26.38
N TYR A 284 3.18 39.82 -25.29
CA TYR A 284 2.89 38.38 -25.22
C TYR A 284 2.04 38.03 -23.98
N PHE A 285 1.18 38.96 -23.54
CA PHE A 285 0.31 38.76 -22.37
C PHE A 285 -0.66 37.59 -22.54
N ASP A 286 -1.17 37.35 -23.75
CA ASP A 286 -1.97 36.17 -24.08
C ASP A 286 -1.17 34.89 -23.92
N SER A 287 0.06 34.83 -24.44
CA SER A 287 0.93 33.67 -24.33
C SER A 287 1.25 33.36 -22.87
N VAL A 288 1.54 34.38 -22.06
CA VAL A 288 1.79 34.22 -20.62
C VAL A 288 0.55 33.69 -19.88
N THR A 289 -0.62 34.30 -20.12
CA THR A 289 -1.85 33.92 -19.42
C THR A 289 -2.36 32.55 -19.86
N MET A 290 -2.25 32.22 -21.15
CA MET A 290 -2.49 30.89 -21.70
C MET A 290 -1.58 29.86 -21.03
N PHE A 291 -0.28 30.14 -20.96
CA PHE A 291 0.69 29.22 -20.40
C PHE A 291 0.42 28.93 -18.92
N VAL A 292 0.14 29.96 -18.11
CA VAL A 292 -0.26 29.80 -16.70
C VAL A 292 -1.53 28.96 -16.59
N PHE A 293 -2.55 29.24 -17.40
CA PHE A 293 -3.81 28.50 -17.40
C PHE A 293 -3.62 27.01 -17.76
N LEU A 294 -2.95 26.72 -18.88
CA LEU A 294 -2.75 25.35 -19.36
C LEU A 294 -1.89 24.53 -18.40
N LEU A 295 -0.85 25.12 -17.82
CA LEU A 295 -0.03 24.44 -16.81
C LEU A 295 -0.80 24.18 -15.51
N LEU A 296 -1.60 25.14 -15.05
CA LEU A 296 -2.48 24.92 -13.88
C LEU A 296 -3.53 23.86 -14.17
N ALA A 297 -4.12 23.85 -15.36
CA ALA A 297 -5.07 22.83 -15.78
C ALA A 297 -4.40 21.45 -15.80
N GLY A 298 -3.20 21.35 -16.39
CA GLY A 298 -2.39 20.14 -16.38
C GLY A 298 -2.11 19.63 -14.97
N ARG A 299 -1.68 20.52 -14.05
CA ARG A 299 -1.46 20.18 -12.63
C ARG A 299 -2.72 19.76 -11.91
N PHE A 300 -3.85 20.40 -12.21
CA PHE A 300 -5.14 20.07 -11.62
C PHE A 300 -5.61 18.68 -12.06
N LEU A 301 -5.52 18.38 -13.35
CA LEU A 301 -5.81 17.05 -13.88
C LEU A 301 -4.83 16.00 -13.33
N GLU A 302 -3.55 16.35 -13.20
CA GLU A 302 -2.52 15.53 -12.58
C GLU A 302 -2.86 15.14 -11.14
N GLN A 303 -3.18 16.12 -10.30
CA GLN A 303 -3.54 15.87 -8.90
C GLN A 303 -4.83 15.05 -8.80
N GLY A 304 -5.82 15.35 -9.64
CA GLY A 304 -7.07 14.60 -9.72
C GLY A 304 -6.85 13.13 -10.11
N ALA A 305 -6.00 12.87 -11.10
CA ALA A 305 -5.66 11.51 -11.54
C ALA A 305 -4.93 10.72 -10.44
N ARG A 306 -3.97 11.35 -9.74
CA ARG A 306 -3.27 10.72 -8.60
C ARG A 306 -4.22 10.41 -7.45
N HIS A 307 -5.10 11.35 -7.10
CA HIS A 307 -6.04 11.16 -5.99
C HIS A 307 -7.03 10.03 -6.27
N LYS A 308 -7.66 10.04 -7.45
CA LYS A 308 -8.60 8.99 -7.87
C LYS A 308 -7.98 7.60 -7.90
N ALA A 309 -6.67 7.52 -8.17
CA ALA A 309 -5.94 6.27 -8.14
C ALA A 309 -5.61 5.78 -6.71
N GLY A 310 -5.64 6.68 -5.71
CA GLY A 310 -5.53 6.36 -4.28
C GLY A 310 -6.87 6.02 -3.60
N GLU A 311 -7.99 6.61 -4.04
CA GLU A 311 -9.34 6.43 -3.46
C GLU A 311 -9.81 4.95 -3.41
N LEU A 312 -9.31 4.10 -4.31
CA LEU A 312 -9.67 2.67 -4.33
C LEU A 312 -9.18 1.92 -3.08
N ALA A 313 -8.04 2.32 -2.51
CA ALA A 313 -7.54 1.77 -1.25
C ALA A 313 -8.45 2.17 -0.07
N GLU A 314 -8.91 3.41 -0.08
CA GLU A 314 -9.72 4.00 0.98
C GLU A 314 -11.17 3.49 0.98
N SER A 315 -11.67 3.08 -0.18
CA SER A 315 -13.00 2.49 -0.35
C SER A 315 -13.20 1.23 0.49
N LEU A 316 -12.13 0.46 0.74
CA LEU A 316 -12.18 -0.75 1.58
C LEU A 316 -12.40 -0.43 3.06
N ASN A 317 -11.82 0.66 3.58
CA ASN A 317 -12.06 1.09 4.96
C ASN A 317 -13.53 1.45 5.22
N LYS A 318 -14.23 1.94 4.19
CA LYS A 318 -15.66 2.29 4.29
C LYS A 318 -16.58 1.07 4.38
N LEU A 319 -16.06 -0.14 4.16
CA LEU A 319 -16.83 -1.38 4.23
C LEU A 319 -16.98 -1.89 5.66
N VAL A 320 -16.05 -1.53 6.56
CA VAL A 320 -16.14 -1.93 7.96
C VAL A 320 -17.12 -0.98 8.68
N PRO A 321 -18.23 -1.50 9.24
CA PRO A 321 -19.20 -0.68 9.95
C PRO A 321 -18.59 -0.11 11.24
N GLN A 322 -19.02 1.11 11.60
CA GLN A 322 -18.60 1.79 12.84
C GLN A 322 -19.29 1.23 14.10
N VAL A 323 -20.34 0.43 13.93
CA VAL A 323 -21.16 -0.11 15.02
C VAL A 323 -21.39 -1.61 14.83
N ALA A 324 -21.58 -2.31 15.94
CA ALA A 324 -21.86 -3.75 15.97
C ALA A 324 -23.01 -4.04 16.95
N ASN A 325 -23.78 -5.10 16.68
CA ASN A 325 -24.78 -5.60 17.62
C ASN A 325 -24.15 -6.73 18.43
N ARG A 326 -23.70 -6.43 19.66
CA ARG A 326 -23.16 -7.43 20.57
C ARG A 326 -24.31 -8.15 21.30
N LEU A 327 -24.20 -9.46 21.40
CA LEU A 327 -25.11 -10.32 22.16
C LEU A 327 -24.64 -10.37 23.62
N GLU A 328 -25.48 -9.90 24.53
CA GLU A 328 -25.21 -9.89 25.96
C GLU A 328 -25.59 -11.25 26.58
N ALA A 329 -25.08 -11.53 27.79
CA ALA A 329 -25.29 -12.81 28.46
C ALA A 329 -26.76 -13.12 28.79
N ASP A 330 -27.62 -12.10 28.84
CA ASP A 330 -29.07 -12.22 29.04
C ASP A 330 -29.84 -12.53 27.74
N GLY A 331 -29.13 -12.67 26.61
CA GLY A 331 -29.71 -12.90 25.29
C GLY A 331 -30.22 -11.63 24.59
N SER A 332 -30.06 -10.45 25.20
CA SER A 332 -30.38 -9.17 24.56
C SER A 332 -29.26 -8.72 23.61
N THR A 333 -29.56 -7.81 22.69
CA THR A 333 -28.56 -7.23 21.77
C THR A 333 -28.30 -5.77 22.12
N ALA A 334 -27.04 -5.43 22.37
CA ALA A 334 -26.57 -4.06 22.63
C ALA A 334 -25.83 -3.52 21.41
N VAL A 335 -26.14 -2.29 21.01
CA VAL A 335 -25.40 -1.59 19.94
C VAL A 335 -24.16 -0.96 20.57
N VAL A 336 -22.98 -1.43 20.15
CA VAL A 336 -21.67 -0.94 20.59
C VAL A 336 -20.88 -0.37 19.42
N ALA A 337 -19.86 0.44 19.68
CA ALA A 337 -18.91 0.79 18.63
C ALA A 337 -18.18 -0.48 18.20
N ALA A 338 -18.00 -0.69 16.89
CA ALA A 338 -17.26 -1.86 16.37
C ALA A 338 -15.82 -1.93 16.92
N PHE A 339 -15.31 -0.76 17.30
CA PHE A 339 -14.02 -0.60 17.91
C PHE A 339 -13.91 -1.06 19.38
N ASP A 340 -15.04 -1.11 20.10
CA ASP A 340 -15.09 -1.58 21.49
C ASP A 340 -15.16 -3.11 21.59
N LEU A 341 -15.33 -3.79 20.45
CA LEU A 341 -15.35 -5.25 20.41
C LEU A 341 -14.01 -5.83 20.85
N VAL A 342 -14.07 -6.97 21.54
CA VAL A 342 -12.90 -7.76 21.93
C VAL A 342 -13.04 -9.20 21.42
N PRO A 343 -11.91 -9.91 21.19
CA PRO A 343 -11.97 -11.34 20.89
C PRO A 343 -12.77 -12.11 21.95
N GLY A 344 -13.66 -12.99 21.51
CA GLY A 344 -14.63 -13.72 22.34
C GLY A 344 -16.00 -13.04 22.48
N ASP A 345 -16.15 -11.77 22.08
CA ASP A 345 -17.47 -11.15 21.99
C ASP A 345 -18.34 -11.89 20.97
N ARG A 346 -19.63 -12.04 21.28
CA ARG A 346 -20.61 -12.62 20.37
C ARG A 346 -21.38 -11.49 19.71
N ILE A 347 -21.43 -11.49 18.39
CA ILE A 347 -22.12 -10.46 17.61
C ILE A 347 -23.21 -11.09 16.75
N VAL A 348 -24.33 -10.38 16.58
CA VAL A 348 -25.44 -10.81 15.72
C VAL A 348 -25.47 -9.94 14.47
N VAL A 349 -25.23 -10.57 13.32
CA VAL A 349 -25.28 -9.92 12.02
C VAL A 349 -26.56 -10.32 11.30
N ARG A 350 -27.43 -9.34 11.06
CA ARG A 350 -28.70 -9.54 10.34
C ARG A 350 -28.47 -9.72 8.83
N PRO A 351 -29.41 -10.35 8.11
CA PRO A 351 -29.39 -10.38 6.64
C PRO A 351 -29.27 -8.98 6.05
N GLY A 352 -28.44 -8.84 5.03
CA GLY A 352 -28.07 -7.56 4.40
C GLY A 352 -27.09 -6.70 5.20
N GLY A 353 -26.71 -7.11 6.42
CA GLY A 353 -25.79 -6.37 7.29
C GLY A 353 -24.32 -6.68 6.99
N PRO A 354 -23.42 -5.68 7.08
CA PRO A 354 -21.98 -5.92 7.01
C PRO A 354 -21.47 -6.57 8.30
N ILE A 355 -20.45 -7.42 8.16
CA ILE A 355 -19.78 -8.06 9.29
C ILE A 355 -18.75 -7.07 9.89
N PRO A 356 -18.81 -6.73 11.19
CA PRO A 356 -17.97 -5.70 11.80
C PRO A 356 -16.55 -6.14 12.16
N ALA A 357 -16.30 -7.43 12.33
CA ALA A 357 -15.05 -8.00 12.81
C ALA A 357 -14.81 -9.38 12.21
N ASP A 358 -13.56 -9.84 12.14
CA ASP A 358 -13.28 -11.22 11.73
C ASP A 358 -13.66 -12.17 12.86
N GLY A 359 -14.22 -13.32 12.52
CA GLY A 359 -14.67 -14.28 13.52
C GLY A 359 -15.12 -15.60 12.95
N ARG A 360 -15.74 -16.41 13.81
CA ARG A 360 -16.27 -17.73 13.49
C ARG A 360 -17.77 -17.79 13.74
N VAL A 361 -18.51 -18.37 12.82
CA VAL A 361 -19.96 -18.60 13.01
C VAL A 361 -20.15 -19.63 14.13
N ILE A 362 -20.90 -19.26 15.16
CA ILE A 362 -21.27 -20.15 16.26
C ILE A 362 -22.75 -20.56 16.20
N GLU A 363 -23.58 -19.80 15.49
CA GLU A 363 -24.99 -20.11 15.29
C GLU A 363 -25.49 -19.53 13.95
N GLY A 364 -26.36 -20.29 13.27
CA GLY A 364 -26.95 -19.91 12.00
C GLY A 364 -26.22 -20.50 10.78
N GLN A 365 -26.86 -20.38 9.62
CA GLN A 365 -26.31 -20.74 8.33
C GLN A 365 -26.82 -19.73 7.30
N SER A 366 -25.92 -19.15 6.52
CA SER A 366 -26.26 -18.09 5.56
C SER A 366 -25.20 -17.98 4.47
N GLY A 367 -25.55 -17.40 3.34
CA GLY A 367 -24.57 -16.90 2.37
C GLY A 367 -23.81 -15.68 2.90
N VAL A 368 -22.52 -15.62 2.66
CA VAL A 368 -21.67 -14.44 2.90
C VAL A 368 -21.10 -13.97 1.57
N ASN A 369 -21.46 -12.75 1.19
CA ASN A 369 -20.93 -12.11 -0.01
C ASN A 369 -19.58 -11.44 0.32
N ALA A 370 -18.51 -12.03 -0.19
CA ALA A 370 -17.14 -11.53 -0.10
C ALA A 370 -16.63 -10.87 -1.39
N SER A 371 -17.52 -10.52 -2.33
CA SER A 371 -17.16 -9.98 -3.66
C SER A 371 -16.21 -8.78 -3.62
N MET A 372 -16.30 -7.95 -2.58
CA MET A 372 -15.42 -6.79 -2.39
C MET A 372 -14.00 -7.16 -1.98
N LEU A 373 -13.79 -8.35 -1.42
CA LEU A 373 -12.48 -8.87 -0.98
C LEU A 373 -11.90 -9.88 -1.96
N THR A 374 -12.73 -10.82 -2.43
CA THR A 374 -12.31 -11.94 -3.28
C THR A 374 -12.54 -11.67 -4.76
N GLY A 375 -13.44 -10.75 -5.12
CA GLY A 375 -13.89 -10.54 -6.51
C GLY A 375 -14.98 -11.51 -6.96
N GLU A 376 -15.26 -12.56 -6.17
CA GLU A 376 -16.27 -13.56 -6.49
C GLU A 376 -17.68 -13.04 -6.23
N SER A 377 -18.55 -13.12 -7.25
CA SER A 377 -19.89 -12.51 -7.19
C SER A 377 -20.93 -13.37 -6.48
N LEU A 378 -20.67 -14.67 -6.33
CA LEU A 378 -21.58 -15.59 -5.68
C LEU A 378 -21.31 -15.62 -4.16
N PRO A 379 -22.35 -15.52 -3.31
CA PRO A 379 -22.19 -15.69 -1.87
C PRO A 379 -21.66 -17.08 -1.52
N GLU A 380 -20.66 -17.12 -0.65
CA GLU A 380 -20.14 -18.37 -0.10
C GLU A 380 -21.06 -18.88 1.01
N PRO A 381 -21.47 -20.16 1.00
CA PRO A 381 -22.22 -20.72 2.10
C PRO A 381 -21.35 -20.78 3.35
N LYS A 382 -21.85 -20.27 4.48
CA LYS A 382 -21.21 -20.34 5.79
C LYS A 382 -22.16 -20.94 6.82
N GLY A 383 -21.68 -21.91 7.58
CA GLY A 383 -22.36 -22.55 8.70
C GLY A 383 -21.51 -22.51 9.98
N VAL A 384 -22.01 -23.15 11.03
CA VAL A 384 -21.33 -23.23 12.33
C VAL A 384 -19.93 -23.81 12.16
N GLY A 385 -18.93 -23.11 12.68
CA GLY A 385 -17.51 -23.47 12.57
C GLY A 385 -16.76 -22.72 11.48
N ASP A 386 -17.45 -22.13 10.50
CA ASP A 386 -16.80 -21.43 9.39
C ASP A 386 -16.33 -20.03 9.77
N SER A 387 -15.18 -19.62 9.22
CA SER A 387 -14.63 -18.28 9.40
C SER A 387 -15.30 -17.26 8.46
N VAL A 388 -15.48 -16.05 8.98
CA VAL A 388 -16.02 -14.89 8.27
C VAL A 388 -15.12 -13.69 8.49
N ALA A 389 -15.01 -12.84 7.47
CA ALA A 389 -14.15 -11.66 7.50
C ALA A 389 -14.97 -10.38 7.71
N ALA A 390 -14.35 -9.37 8.34
CA ALA A 390 -14.92 -8.04 8.43
C ALA A 390 -15.19 -7.45 7.03
N GLY A 391 -16.20 -6.58 6.92
CA GLY A 391 -16.56 -5.89 5.68
C GLY A 391 -17.27 -6.74 4.62
N THR A 392 -17.40 -8.06 4.79
CA THR A 392 -18.28 -8.89 3.96
C THR A 392 -19.74 -8.68 4.36
N ILE A 393 -20.66 -9.06 3.48
CA ILE A 393 -22.10 -8.85 3.69
C ILE A 393 -22.78 -10.19 3.93
N ASN A 394 -23.49 -10.32 5.06
CA ASN A 394 -24.39 -11.44 5.30
C ASN A 394 -25.62 -11.31 4.39
N THR A 395 -26.04 -12.36 3.68
CA THR A 395 -27.10 -12.24 2.66
C THR A 395 -28.47 -12.76 3.09
N GLU A 396 -28.56 -13.98 3.64
CA GLU A 396 -29.84 -14.73 3.70
C GLU A 396 -30.45 -14.76 5.10
N SER A 397 -29.71 -15.28 6.09
CA SER A 397 -30.18 -15.56 7.45
C SER A 397 -29.28 -14.91 8.48
N PRO A 398 -29.79 -14.58 9.69
CA PRO A 398 -28.94 -14.01 10.74
C PRO A 398 -27.83 -14.99 11.13
N LEU A 399 -26.64 -14.46 11.37
CA LEU A 399 -25.48 -15.19 11.87
C LEU A 399 -25.10 -14.67 13.25
N THR A 400 -24.85 -15.57 14.20
CA THR A 400 -24.15 -15.25 15.43
C THR A 400 -22.69 -15.63 15.25
N ILE A 401 -21.81 -14.65 15.40
CA ILE A 401 -20.38 -14.78 15.15
C ILE A 401 -19.64 -14.53 16.46
N GLU A 402 -18.71 -15.41 16.80
CA GLU A 402 -17.73 -15.17 17.86
C GLU A 402 -16.54 -14.43 17.25
N VAL A 403 -16.23 -13.26 17.80
CA VAL A 403 -15.19 -12.36 17.31
C VAL A 403 -13.81 -12.98 17.57
N GLU A 404 -12.98 -13.11 16.54
CA GLU A 404 -11.59 -13.58 16.66
C GLU A 404 -10.60 -12.41 16.52
N LYS A 405 -10.84 -11.46 15.59
CA LYS A 405 -9.95 -10.30 15.35
C LYS A 405 -10.76 -9.02 15.14
N VAL A 406 -10.27 -7.92 15.71
CA VAL A 406 -10.95 -6.61 15.71
C VAL A 406 -10.05 -5.50 15.22
N GLY A 407 -10.66 -4.39 14.80
CA GLY A 407 -9.94 -3.16 14.44
C GLY A 407 -8.83 -3.41 13.41
N GLN A 408 -7.61 -3.02 13.75
CA GLN A 408 -6.45 -3.13 12.87
C GLN A 408 -6.01 -4.58 12.62
N ASP A 409 -6.40 -5.55 13.44
CA ASP A 409 -5.98 -6.94 13.27
C ASP A 409 -6.88 -7.72 12.30
N THR A 410 -7.95 -7.08 11.79
CA THR A 410 -8.84 -7.65 10.77
C THR A 410 -8.15 -7.84 9.41
N MET A 411 -8.69 -8.75 8.61
CA MET A 411 -8.25 -9.01 7.25
C MET A 411 -8.33 -7.75 6.38
N VAL A 412 -9.45 -7.01 6.44
CA VAL A 412 -9.64 -5.78 5.66
C VAL A 412 -8.59 -4.73 6.01
N SER A 413 -8.33 -4.51 7.30
CA SER A 413 -7.30 -3.55 7.73
C SER A 413 -5.90 -3.97 7.29
N SER A 414 -5.62 -5.27 7.28
CA SER A 414 -4.37 -5.82 6.76
C SER A 414 -4.22 -5.59 5.26
N ILE A 415 -5.29 -5.79 4.48
CA ILE A 415 -5.33 -5.51 3.04
C ILE A 415 -5.07 -4.03 2.77
N VAL A 416 -5.75 -3.14 3.50
CA VAL A 416 -5.59 -1.68 3.36
C VAL A 416 -4.13 -1.28 3.65
N ARG A 417 -3.53 -1.78 4.73
CA ARG A 417 -2.11 -1.53 5.04
C ARG A 417 -1.18 -2.01 3.93
N LEU A 418 -1.44 -3.18 3.34
CA LEU A 418 -0.63 -3.69 2.23
C LEU A 418 -0.73 -2.77 1.00
N ILE A 419 -1.93 -2.31 0.66
CA ILE A 419 -2.15 -1.37 -0.45
C ILE A 419 -1.44 -0.03 -0.17
N ASP A 420 -1.57 0.51 1.05
CA ASP A 420 -0.89 1.75 1.45
C ASP A 420 0.63 1.62 1.38
N ARG A 421 1.17 0.50 1.85
CA ARG A 421 2.59 0.18 1.75
C ARG A 421 3.05 0.09 0.29
N ALA A 422 2.24 -0.51 -0.58
CA ALA A 422 2.55 -0.61 -2.00
C ALA A 422 2.56 0.76 -2.69
N GLN A 423 1.63 1.65 -2.33
CA GLN A 423 1.50 2.99 -2.90
C GLN A 423 2.52 4.00 -2.33
N SER A 424 3.02 3.79 -1.10
CA SER A 424 4.03 4.65 -0.48
C SER A 424 5.44 4.43 -1.03
N GLN A 425 5.72 3.25 -1.57
CA GLN A 425 7.01 2.97 -2.17
C GLN A 425 7.14 3.57 -3.57
N LYS A 426 8.14 4.43 -3.75
CA LYS A 426 8.47 4.95 -5.08
C LYS A 426 8.98 3.81 -6.01
N PRO A 427 8.40 3.67 -7.22
CA PRO A 427 8.88 2.74 -8.24
C PRO A 427 10.27 3.15 -8.74
N ARG A 428 11.09 2.20 -9.21
CA ARG A 428 12.45 2.51 -9.70
C ARG A 428 12.38 3.40 -10.94
N VAL A 429 11.40 3.19 -11.81
CA VAL A 429 11.21 4.02 -13.01
C VAL A 429 10.93 5.47 -12.64
N ALA A 430 10.13 5.71 -11.58
CA ALA A 430 9.85 7.05 -11.08
C ALA A 430 11.10 7.70 -10.46
N GLU A 431 11.90 6.95 -9.69
CA GLU A 431 13.17 7.45 -9.14
C GLU A 431 14.18 7.84 -10.23
N VAL A 432 14.24 7.06 -11.31
CA VAL A 432 15.09 7.34 -12.48
C VAL A 432 14.59 8.56 -13.24
N ALA A 433 13.27 8.67 -13.45
CA ALA A 433 12.66 9.84 -14.08
C ALA A 433 12.93 11.13 -13.28
N ASP A 434 12.78 11.10 -11.95
CA ASP A 434 13.10 12.23 -11.06
C ASP A 434 14.58 12.65 -11.17
N ARG A 435 15.49 11.67 -11.27
CA ARG A 435 16.93 11.92 -11.43
C ARG A 435 17.26 12.51 -12.80
N PHE A 436 16.60 12.03 -13.84
CA PHE A 436 16.75 12.55 -15.20
C PHE A 436 16.21 13.98 -15.30
N ALA A 437 15.04 14.26 -14.72
CA ALA A 437 14.40 15.57 -14.75
C ALA A 437 15.34 16.68 -14.23
N ARG A 438 16.06 16.45 -13.12
CA ARG A 438 17.04 17.42 -12.61
C ARG A 438 18.16 17.71 -13.62
N LYS A 439 18.77 16.67 -14.20
CA LYS A 439 19.85 16.84 -15.19
C LYS A 439 19.34 17.52 -16.46
N PHE A 440 18.14 17.17 -16.89
CA PHE A 440 17.47 17.78 -18.03
C PHE A 440 17.24 19.28 -17.81
N VAL A 441 16.72 19.70 -16.65
CA VAL A 441 16.51 21.13 -16.36
C VAL A 441 17.83 21.90 -16.31
N ILE A 442 18.89 21.34 -15.72
CA ILE A 442 20.21 21.98 -15.73
C ILE A 442 20.72 22.13 -17.16
N GLY A 443 20.64 21.06 -17.96
CA GLY A 443 21.03 21.08 -19.37
C GLY A 443 20.24 22.10 -20.18
N LEU A 444 18.93 22.21 -19.92
CA LEU A 444 18.05 23.23 -20.50
C LEU A 444 18.55 24.63 -20.18
N LEU A 445 18.76 24.96 -18.90
CA LEU A 445 19.19 26.31 -18.49
C LEU A 445 20.54 26.69 -19.10
N VAL A 446 21.49 25.74 -19.15
CA VAL A 446 22.80 25.95 -19.80
C VAL A 446 22.60 26.17 -21.30
N THR A 447 21.76 25.37 -21.96
CA THR A 447 21.48 25.52 -23.39
C THR A 447 20.82 26.85 -23.69
N THR A 448 19.81 27.27 -22.90
CA THR A 448 19.19 28.60 -23.00
C THR A 448 20.24 29.68 -22.90
N LEU A 449 21.12 29.63 -21.88
CA LEU A 449 22.17 30.63 -21.71
C LEU A 449 23.13 30.69 -22.91
N VAL A 450 23.61 29.54 -23.38
CA VAL A 450 24.53 29.47 -24.53
C VAL A 450 23.87 30.00 -25.80
N VAL A 451 22.63 29.60 -26.08
CA VAL A 451 21.89 30.05 -27.26
C VAL A 451 21.61 31.56 -27.17
N SER A 452 21.21 32.07 -26.00
CA SER A 452 21.01 33.50 -25.80
C SER A 452 22.30 34.30 -26.01
N LEU A 453 23.44 33.83 -25.49
CA LEU A 453 24.74 34.49 -25.70
C LEU A 453 25.16 34.48 -27.18
N ALA A 454 24.91 33.38 -27.90
CA ALA A 454 25.18 33.32 -29.33
C ALA A 454 24.31 34.30 -30.11
N TRP A 455 23.00 34.39 -29.79
CA TRP A 455 22.10 35.32 -30.45
C TRP A 455 22.39 36.78 -30.12
N LEU A 456 22.94 37.10 -28.94
CA LEU A 456 23.43 38.45 -28.65
C LEU A 456 24.54 38.90 -29.61
N MET A 457 25.27 37.97 -30.24
CA MET A 457 26.29 38.28 -31.24
C MET A 457 25.74 38.34 -32.68
N ILE A 458 24.62 37.64 -32.95
CA ILE A 458 24.01 37.53 -34.29
C ILE A 458 22.96 38.62 -34.49
N ASP A 459 21.97 38.67 -33.60
CA ASP A 459 20.88 39.64 -33.59
C ASP A 459 20.40 39.85 -32.13
N PRO A 460 20.92 40.88 -31.45
CA PRO A 460 20.59 41.17 -30.06
C PRO A 460 19.10 41.35 -29.79
N ALA A 461 18.33 41.83 -30.78
CA ALA A 461 16.91 42.10 -30.62
C ALA A 461 16.09 40.80 -30.44
N ARG A 462 16.57 39.68 -30.99
CA ARG A 462 15.89 38.37 -30.90
C ARG A 462 16.34 37.52 -29.72
N ALA A 463 17.52 37.77 -29.18
CA ALA A 463 18.13 36.94 -28.14
C ALA A 463 17.23 36.73 -26.91
N PHE A 464 16.51 37.78 -26.50
CA PHE A 464 15.58 37.74 -25.38
C PHE A 464 14.39 36.81 -25.64
N TRP A 465 13.69 36.99 -26.77
CA TRP A 465 12.51 36.20 -27.11
C TRP A 465 12.84 34.73 -27.38
N ILE A 466 14.02 34.47 -27.93
CA ILE A 466 14.53 33.09 -28.11
C ILE A 466 14.79 32.43 -26.76
N ALA A 467 15.35 33.16 -25.78
CA ALA A 467 15.54 32.65 -24.43
C ALA A 467 14.20 32.23 -23.80
N VAL A 468 13.21 33.12 -23.88
CA VAL A 468 11.85 32.91 -23.37
C VAL A 468 11.21 31.69 -24.05
N ALA A 469 11.32 31.57 -25.38
CA ALA A 469 10.76 30.46 -26.14
C ALA A 469 11.35 29.11 -25.71
N ILE A 470 12.67 29.02 -25.53
CA ILE A 470 13.35 27.79 -25.07
C ILE A 470 12.88 27.41 -23.65
N LEU A 471 12.76 28.40 -22.75
CA LEU A 471 12.29 28.17 -21.39
C LEU A 471 10.82 27.76 -21.33
N ALA A 472 9.98 28.24 -22.25
CA ALA A 472 8.56 27.93 -22.30
C ALA A 472 8.27 26.51 -22.84
N ILE A 473 8.99 26.05 -23.86
CA ILE A 473 8.63 24.83 -24.61
C ILE A 473 8.93 23.52 -23.87
N THR A 474 9.78 23.55 -22.85
CA THR A 474 10.47 22.35 -22.32
C THR A 474 9.85 21.75 -21.05
N CYS A 475 8.60 22.03 -20.71
CA CYS A 475 7.90 21.44 -19.55
C CYS A 475 7.83 19.90 -19.67
N PRO A 476 8.64 19.10 -18.95
CA PRO A 476 8.59 17.64 -19.05
C PRO A 476 7.49 17.06 -18.13
N CYS A 477 6.39 17.78 -18.03
CA CYS A 477 5.41 17.67 -16.96
C CYS A 477 4.60 16.37 -17.03
N SER A 478 4.48 15.79 -18.24
CA SER A 478 3.91 14.45 -18.45
C SER A 478 4.82 13.31 -17.99
N LEU A 479 6.14 13.48 -18.00
CA LEU A 479 7.11 12.43 -17.73
C LEU A 479 7.11 11.98 -16.26
N SER A 480 6.97 12.91 -15.33
CA SER A 480 6.95 12.63 -13.87
C SER A 480 5.61 12.08 -13.37
N LEU A 481 4.56 12.16 -14.17
CA LEU A 481 3.20 11.76 -13.78
C LEU A 481 2.79 10.40 -14.33
N ALA A 482 3.23 10.05 -15.54
CA ALA A 482 2.77 8.86 -16.24
C ALA A 482 2.93 7.58 -15.40
N THR A 483 4.10 7.40 -14.77
CA THR A 483 4.42 6.19 -14.01
C THR A 483 3.59 6.04 -12.72
N PRO A 484 3.53 7.03 -11.79
CA PRO A 484 2.71 6.88 -10.58
C PRO A 484 1.21 6.68 -10.87
N ALA A 485 0.67 7.38 -11.88
CA ALA A 485 -0.74 7.23 -12.26
C ALA A 485 -1.01 5.83 -12.82
N ALA A 486 -0.15 5.33 -13.71
CA ALA A 486 -0.28 3.98 -14.27
C ALA A 486 -0.21 2.90 -13.19
N ILE A 487 0.72 3.03 -12.24
CA ILE A 487 0.90 2.05 -11.15
C ILE A 487 -0.30 2.06 -10.20
N ALA A 488 -0.78 3.24 -9.80
CA ALA A 488 -1.92 3.31 -8.90
C ALA A 488 -3.21 2.76 -9.56
N VAL A 489 -3.43 3.02 -10.86
CA VAL A 489 -4.51 2.39 -11.63
C VAL A 489 -4.32 0.87 -11.73
N ALA A 490 -3.09 0.39 -11.96
CA ALA A 490 -2.78 -1.03 -12.02
C ALA A 490 -3.05 -1.74 -10.69
N VAL A 491 -2.53 -1.21 -9.57
CA VAL A 491 -2.80 -1.73 -8.21
C VAL A 491 -4.30 -1.79 -7.95
N GLY A 492 -5.03 -0.72 -8.27
CA GLY A 492 -6.48 -0.67 -8.06
C GLY A 492 -7.30 -1.60 -8.99
N ARG A 493 -6.75 -2.00 -10.14
CA ARG A 493 -7.37 -3.05 -11.00
C ARG A 493 -7.05 -4.45 -10.49
N LEU A 494 -5.78 -4.71 -10.16
CA LEU A 494 -5.34 -6.00 -9.61
C LEU A 494 -6.09 -6.34 -8.32
N THR A 495 -6.24 -5.36 -7.43
CA THR A 495 -7.00 -5.53 -6.17
C THR A 495 -8.45 -5.95 -6.42
N ARG A 496 -9.11 -5.38 -7.44
CA ARG A 496 -10.48 -5.76 -7.84
C ARG A 496 -10.58 -7.16 -8.45
N GLN A 497 -9.46 -7.75 -8.83
CA GLN A 497 -9.35 -9.12 -9.34
C GLN A 497 -8.81 -10.09 -8.27
N GLY A 498 -8.79 -9.68 -6.98
CA GLY A 498 -8.26 -10.51 -5.89
C GLY A 498 -6.72 -10.55 -5.81
N LEU A 499 -6.00 -9.77 -6.62
CA LEU A 499 -4.54 -9.72 -6.62
C LEU A 499 -4.03 -8.53 -5.80
N LEU A 500 -3.49 -8.83 -4.62
CA LEU A 500 -2.97 -7.83 -3.69
C LEU A 500 -1.49 -7.55 -3.96
N VAL A 501 -1.18 -6.31 -4.32
CA VAL A 501 0.19 -5.85 -4.50
C VAL A 501 0.71 -5.32 -3.17
N SER A 502 1.76 -5.94 -2.63
CA SER A 502 2.37 -5.54 -1.34
C SER A 502 3.45 -4.46 -1.47
N ARG A 503 4.05 -4.32 -2.65
CA ARG A 503 5.14 -3.37 -2.95
C ARG A 503 4.96 -2.82 -4.37
N GLY A 504 5.04 -1.51 -4.57
CA GLY A 504 4.90 -0.89 -5.91
C GLY A 504 5.93 -1.38 -6.94
N ARG A 505 7.12 -1.79 -6.48
CA ARG A 505 8.17 -2.41 -7.33
C ARG A 505 7.81 -3.80 -7.84
N ALA A 506 6.85 -4.49 -7.23
CA ALA A 506 6.45 -5.84 -7.64
C ALA A 506 5.83 -5.84 -9.05
N ILE A 507 5.09 -4.80 -9.43
CA ILE A 507 4.50 -4.69 -10.79
C ILE A 507 5.60 -4.54 -11.85
N GLU A 508 6.62 -3.74 -11.58
CA GLU A 508 7.79 -3.60 -12.47
C GLU A 508 8.56 -4.92 -12.57
N GLY A 509 8.73 -5.61 -11.44
CA GLY A 509 9.38 -6.92 -11.37
C GLY A 509 8.61 -7.96 -12.20
N LEU A 510 7.29 -8.03 -12.01
CA LEU A 510 6.39 -8.98 -12.67
C LEU A 510 6.45 -8.84 -14.19
N ALA A 511 6.48 -7.61 -14.71
CA ALA A 511 6.61 -7.35 -16.16
C ALA A 511 7.93 -7.83 -16.76
N GLY A 512 8.95 -8.06 -15.93
CA GLY A 512 10.27 -8.52 -16.35
C GLY A 512 10.55 -9.99 -16.07
N VAL A 513 9.59 -10.76 -15.55
CA VAL A 513 9.79 -12.15 -15.14
C VAL A 513 10.15 -13.01 -16.35
N THR A 514 11.11 -13.92 -16.12
CA THR A 514 11.63 -14.87 -17.11
C THR A 514 11.49 -16.31 -16.63
N HIS A 515 11.44 -16.51 -15.31
CA HIS A 515 11.29 -17.80 -14.65
C HIS A 515 10.18 -17.69 -13.62
N VAL A 516 9.22 -18.61 -13.63
CA VAL A 516 8.23 -18.77 -12.57
C VAL A 516 8.55 -20.06 -11.85
N VAL A 517 8.68 -19.99 -10.54
CA VAL A 517 8.97 -21.11 -9.66
C VAL A 517 7.74 -21.29 -8.77
N PHE A 518 7.12 -22.46 -8.88
CA PHE A 518 6.00 -22.84 -8.04
C PHE A 518 6.51 -23.75 -6.91
N ASP A 519 6.04 -23.47 -5.70
CA ASP A 519 5.90 -24.52 -4.70
C ASP A 519 4.75 -25.46 -5.08
N LYS A 520 4.81 -26.70 -4.58
CA LYS A 520 3.76 -27.68 -4.80
C LYS A 520 2.56 -27.43 -3.88
N THR A 521 2.80 -27.50 -2.57
CA THR A 521 1.77 -27.68 -1.55
C THR A 521 1.00 -26.37 -1.33
N GLY A 522 -0.33 -26.43 -1.40
CA GLY A 522 -1.20 -25.25 -1.24
C GLY A 522 -1.15 -24.26 -2.41
N THR A 523 -0.23 -24.45 -3.37
CA THR A 523 -0.02 -23.57 -4.52
C THR A 523 -0.54 -24.20 -5.81
N LEU A 524 0.10 -25.27 -6.29
CA LEU A 524 -0.42 -26.06 -7.43
C LEU A 524 -1.44 -27.09 -6.97
N THR A 525 -1.43 -27.39 -5.68
CA THR A 525 -2.42 -28.25 -5.02
C THR A 525 -3.38 -27.44 -4.16
N THR A 526 -4.48 -28.07 -3.74
CA THR A 526 -5.48 -27.48 -2.86
C THR A 526 -4.96 -27.31 -1.42
N GLY A 527 -3.96 -28.10 -1.03
CA GLY A 527 -3.44 -28.14 0.35
C GLY A 527 -4.34 -28.94 1.29
N GLU A 528 -5.35 -29.62 0.74
CA GLU A 528 -6.30 -30.46 1.47
C GLU A 528 -6.05 -31.93 1.12
N LEU A 529 -5.98 -32.77 2.15
CA LEU A 529 -5.85 -34.21 1.93
C LEU A 529 -7.18 -34.76 1.43
N SER A 530 -7.15 -35.50 0.32
CA SER A 530 -8.29 -36.25 -0.18
C SER A 530 -7.92 -37.72 -0.41
N VAL A 531 -8.94 -38.59 -0.36
CA VAL A 531 -8.77 -40.02 -0.66
C VAL A 531 -8.55 -40.18 -2.16
N ARG A 532 -7.38 -40.68 -2.54
CA ARG A 532 -6.98 -40.88 -3.94
C ARG A 532 -7.26 -42.29 -4.43
N GLU A 533 -6.92 -43.27 -3.62
CA GLU A 533 -7.03 -44.69 -3.97
C GLU A 533 -7.50 -45.47 -2.74
N VAL A 534 -8.34 -46.47 -2.99
CA VAL A 534 -8.87 -47.36 -1.96
C VAL A 534 -8.76 -48.79 -2.48
N ASP A 535 -7.84 -49.55 -1.90
CA ASP A 535 -7.71 -50.98 -2.18
C ASP A 535 -8.47 -51.78 -1.13
N CYS A 536 -9.68 -52.23 -1.46
CA CYS A 536 -10.43 -53.14 -0.61
C CYS A 536 -9.82 -54.54 -0.66
N MET A 537 -9.70 -55.19 0.50
CA MET A 537 -9.25 -56.59 0.58
C MET A 537 -10.29 -57.54 -0.04
N ALA A 538 -9.85 -58.72 -0.47
CA ALA A 538 -10.70 -59.69 -1.16
C ALA A 538 -11.96 -60.06 -0.35
N GLY A 539 -13.14 -59.81 -0.92
CA GLY A 539 -14.43 -60.10 -0.28
C GLY A 539 -15.03 -58.96 0.55
N VAL A 540 -14.34 -57.81 0.65
CA VAL A 540 -14.83 -56.61 1.35
C VAL A 540 -15.39 -55.62 0.32
N ALA A 541 -16.60 -55.13 0.55
CA ALA A 541 -17.21 -54.12 -0.31
C ALA A 541 -16.85 -52.70 0.16
N GLU A 542 -16.50 -51.81 -0.77
CA GLU A 542 -16.14 -50.42 -0.47
C GLU A 542 -17.19 -49.65 0.37
N PRO A 543 -18.51 -49.81 0.17
CA PRO A 543 -19.51 -49.22 1.05
C PRO A 543 -19.40 -49.67 2.51
N GLU A 544 -18.97 -50.91 2.76
CA GLU A 544 -18.75 -51.38 4.14
C GLU A 544 -17.59 -50.63 4.79
N VAL A 545 -16.50 -50.42 4.04
CA VAL A 545 -15.31 -49.68 4.47
C VAL A 545 -15.66 -48.22 4.76
N ARG A 546 -16.41 -47.57 3.86
CA ARG A 546 -16.88 -46.18 4.03
C ARG A 546 -17.70 -46.01 5.31
N ALA A 547 -18.64 -46.92 5.57
CA ALA A 547 -19.50 -46.85 6.75
C ALA A 547 -18.69 -46.98 8.05
N VAL A 548 -17.69 -47.86 8.05
CA VAL A 548 -16.80 -48.07 9.20
C VAL A 548 -15.94 -46.83 9.46
N VAL A 549 -15.37 -46.24 8.42
CA VAL A 549 -14.53 -45.03 8.52
C VAL A 549 -15.34 -43.83 8.96
N ALA A 550 -16.49 -43.57 8.33
CA ALA A 550 -17.34 -42.44 8.67
C ALA A 550 -17.80 -42.48 10.14
N ALA A 551 -18.15 -43.67 10.65
CA ALA A 551 -18.58 -43.83 12.04
C ALA A 551 -17.42 -43.67 13.04
N LEU A 552 -16.20 -44.07 12.69
CA LEU A 552 -15.05 -43.98 13.60
C LEU A 552 -14.42 -42.57 13.62
N GLU A 553 -14.32 -41.92 12.46
CA GLU A 553 -13.66 -40.61 12.30
C GLU A 553 -14.60 -39.40 12.54
N GLN A 554 -15.84 -39.64 12.97
CA GLN A 554 -16.84 -38.59 13.26
C GLN A 554 -16.36 -37.58 14.33
N TYR A 555 -15.44 -37.98 15.21
CA TYR A 555 -14.90 -37.16 16.30
C TYR A 555 -13.47 -36.68 16.05
N ALA A 556 -12.94 -36.86 14.82
CA ALA A 556 -11.55 -36.56 14.51
C ALA A 556 -11.36 -35.13 13.97
N ASP A 557 -10.55 -34.35 14.69
CA ASP A 557 -10.08 -33.02 14.27
C ASP A 557 -8.79 -33.07 13.42
N HIS A 558 -8.23 -34.26 13.21
CA HIS A 558 -6.99 -34.44 12.46
C HIS A 558 -7.25 -34.33 10.93
N PRO A 559 -6.37 -33.68 10.13
CA PRO A 559 -6.55 -33.54 8.68
C PRO A 559 -6.81 -34.86 7.94
N VAL A 560 -6.14 -35.92 8.36
CA VAL A 560 -6.31 -37.31 7.85
C VAL A 560 -7.71 -37.86 8.17
N GLY A 561 -8.17 -37.66 9.41
CA GLY A 561 -9.49 -38.11 9.83
C GLY A 561 -10.61 -37.35 9.13
N ARG A 562 -10.41 -36.04 8.88
CA ARG A 562 -11.33 -35.23 8.05
C ARG A 562 -11.44 -35.79 6.63
N ALA A 563 -10.30 -35.98 5.95
CA ALA A 563 -10.28 -36.52 4.59
C ALA A 563 -11.00 -37.87 4.47
N LEU A 564 -10.80 -38.75 5.46
CA LEU A 564 -11.41 -40.07 5.53
C LEU A 564 -12.91 -40.01 5.83
N ARG A 565 -13.34 -39.12 6.74
CA ARG A 565 -14.74 -38.88 7.04
C ARG A 565 -15.48 -38.31 5.83
N ASP A 566 -14.92 -37.29 5.20
CA ASP A 566 -15.53 -36.63 4.04
C ASP A 566 -15.66 -37.63 2.87
N TRP A 567 -14.65 -38.48 2.67
CA TRP A 567 -14.76 -39.61 1.74
C TRP A 567 -15.84 -40.62 2.15
N GLY A 568 -15.96 -40.97 3.44
CA GLY A 568 -16.97 -41.89 3.95
C GLY A 568 -18.40 -41.37 3.84
N GLU A 569 -18.59 -40.05 3.83
CA GLU A 569 -19.89 -39.36 3.75
C GLU A 569 -20.32 -38.98 2.33
N ALA A 570 -19.42 -39.05 1.34
CA ALA A 570 -19.65 -38.52 -0.01
C ALA A 570 -20.77 -39.21 -0.82
N GLU A 571 -21.16 -40.45 -0.51
CA GLU A 571 -22.34 -41.08 -1.13
C GLU A 571 -23.38 -41.57 -0.11
N PRO A 572 -24.69 -41.38 -0.37
CA PRO A 572 -25.75 -41.93 0.47
C PRO A 572 -25.72 -43.46 0.46
N PHE A 573 -25.64 -44.09 1.64
CA PHE A 573 -25.75 -45.54 1.77
C PHE A 573 -27.11 -46.03 1.24
N ALA A 574 -27.07 -46.87 0.20
CA ALA A 574 -28.26 -47.46 -0.39
C ALA A 574 -29.00 -48.32 0.65
N GLY A 575 -30.18 -47.87 1.09
CA GLY A 575 -31.13 -48.70 1.87
C GLY A 575 -31.52 -48.21 3.26
N GLN A 576 -31.04 -47.05 3.75
CA GLN A 576 -31.52 -46.49 5.02
C GLN A 576 -31.92 -45.01 4.89
N PRO A 577 -33.21 -44.67 5.02
CA PRO A 577 -33.66 -43.28 4.96
C PRO A 577 -33.26 -42.54 6.25
N GLY A 578 -32.34 -41.58 6.12
CA GLY A 578 -32.11 -40.52 7.13
C GLY A 578 -30.98 -40.71 8.13
N GLY A 579 -30.17 -41.77 8.05
CA GLY A 579 -29.02 -41.94 8.94
C GLY A 579 -27.74 -41.38 8.35
N LYS A 580 -27.22 -40.25 8.88
CA LYS A 580 -25.78 -39.94 8.76
C LYS A 580 -25.01 -41.18 9.28
N PHE A 581 -23.93 -41.58 8.63
CA PHE A 581 -23.07 -42.73 9.02
C PHE A 581 -23.62 -44.15 8.75
N GLY A 582 -24.67 -44.32 7.93
CA GLY A 582 -25.24 -45.65 7.67
C GLY A 582 -25.87 -46.30 8.92
N GLY A 583 -26.22 -45.50 9.93
CA GLY A 583 -26.83 -45.95 11.19
C GLY A 583 -25.87 -46.60 12.19
N ARG A 584 -24.56 -46.60 11.92
CA ARG A 584 -23.53 -47.20 12.78
C ARG A 584 -22.97 -46.17 13.77
N GLU A 585 -22.84 -46.57 15.02
CA GLU A 585 -22.27 -45.74 16.10
C GLU A 585 -20.97 -46.37 16.59
N ALA A 586 -19.88 -45.60 16.58
CA ALA A 586 -18.62 -46.03 17.18
C ALA A 586 -18.63 -45.74 18.70
N ARG A 587 -18.27 -46.75 19.49
CA ARG A 587 -18.14 -46.68 20.96
C ARG A 587 -16.71 -46.98 21.36
N GLU A 588 -16.31 -46.56 22.56
CA GLU A 588 -14.95 -46.81 23.09
C GLU A 588 -13.86 -46.30 22.12
N VAL A 589 -14.07 -45.12 21.53
CA VAL A 589 -13.14 -44.53 20.56
C VAL A 589 -11.91 -43.99 21.28
N GLU A 590 -10.73 -44.49 20.90
CA GLU A 590 -9.44 -44.07 21.41
C GLU A 590 -8.55 -43.59 20.26
N SER A 591 -8.02 -42.37 20.37
CA SER A 591 -7.09 -41.80 19.40
C SER A 591 -5.66 -41.89 19.92
N ALA A 592 -4.80 -42.58 19.17
CA ALA A 592 -3.38 -42.72 19.45
C ALA A 592 -2.59 -41.72 18.61
N SER A 593 -1.98 -40.74 19.27
CA SER A 593 -1.22 -39.66 18.62
C SER A 593 -0.15 -40.20 17.67
N GLY A 594 -0.18 -39.74 16.42
CA GLY A 594 0.74 -40.16 15.37
C GLY A 594 0.57 -41.61 14.89
N ARG A 595 -0.52 -42.28 15.27
CA ARG A 595 -0.78 -43.69 14.90
C ARG A 595 -2.14 -43.89 14.23
N GLY A 596 -3.20 -43.31 14.79
CA GLY A 596 -4.56 -43.39 14.25
C GLY A 596 -5.62 -43.55 15.34
N VAL A 597 -6.77 -44.10 14.98
CA VAL A 597 -7.96 -44.23 15.84
C VAL A 597 -8.38 -45.69 15.92
N THR A 598 -8.83 -46.11 17.11
CA THR A 598 -9.45 -47.42 17.34
C THR A 598 -10.79 -47.24 18.02
N GLY A 599 -11.69 -48.21 17.90
CA GLY A 599 -12.99 -48.19 18.58
C GLY A 599 -13.78 -49.46 18.34
N ARG A 600 -15.05 -49.45 18.73
CA ARG A 600 -15.99 -50.56 18.51
C ARG A 600 -17.21 -50.13 17.71
N ILE A 601 -17.52 -50.87 16.66
CA ILE A 601 -18.69 -50.66 15.79
C ILE A 601 -19.43 -51.98 15.66
N ASP A 602 -20.74 -52.00 15.90
CA ASP A 602 -21.58 -53.21 15.85
C ASP A 602 -21.04 -54.38 16.72
N GLY A 603 -20.37 -54.06 17.83
CA GLY A 603 -19.75 -55.04 18.73
C GLY A 603 -18.37 -55.55 18.30
N HIS A 604 -17.90 -55.18 17.11
CA HIS A 604 -16.58 -55.53 16.59
C HIS A 604 -15.57 -54.45 16.90
N ARG A 605 -14.34 -54.83 17.23
CA ARG A 605 -13.22 -53.87 17.30
C ARG A 605 -12.85 -53.43 15.89
N VAL A 606 -12.59 -52.13 15.71
CA VAL A 606 -12.12 -51.51 14.45
C VAL A 606 -10.90 -50.63 14.71
N ALA A 607 -9.97 -50.57 13.76
CA ALA A 607 -8.86 -49.63 13.73
C ALA A 607 -8.71 -48.94 12.37
N VAL A 608 -8.36 -47.65 12.39
CA VAL A 608 -8.00 -46.82 11.23
C VAL A 608 -6.69 -46.13 11.56
N GLY A 609 -5.60 -46.44 10.84
CA GLY A 609 -4.32 -45.81 11.12
C GLY A 609 -3.14 -46.38 10.34
N ASN A 610 -1.93 -46.00 10.75
CA ASN A 610 -0.70 -46.42 10.06
C ASN A 610 -0.32 -47.87 10.38
N ALA A 611 0.72 -48.38 9.69
CA ALA A 611 1.18 -49.76 9.85
C ALA A 611 1.60 -50.12 11.30
N ARG A 612 2.06 -49.14 12.10
CA ARG A 612 2.40 -49.38 13.52
C ARG A 612 1.14 -49.65 14.35
N LEU A 613 0.07 -48.89 14.11
CA LEU A 613 -1.22 -49.17 14.74
C LEU A 613 -1.72 -50.57 14.37
N MET A 614 -1.62 -50.94 13.09
CA MET A 614 -2.07 -52.26 12.63
C MET A 614 -1.29 -53.41 13.31
N ALA A 615 0.03 -53.24 13.49
CA ALA A 615 0.85 -54.21 14.19
C ALA A 615 0.47 -54.35 15.67
N GLU A 616 0.19 -53.24 16.37
CA GLU A 616 -0.31 -53.24 17.75
C GLU A 616 -1.73 -53.84 17.86
N TYR A 617 -2.52 -53.65 16.81
CA TYR A 617 -3.90 -54.11 16.70
C TYR A 617 -4.00 -55.62 16.39
N GLY A 618 -2.92 -56.24 15.90
CA GLY A 618 -2.87 -57.66 15.57
C GLY A 618 -3.20 -57.99 14.11
N ALA A 619 -3.26 -56.98 13.23
CA ALA A 619 -3.49 -57.14 11.81
C ALA A 619 -2.16 -57.16 11.03
N SER A 620 -1.93 -58.20 10.23
CA SER A 620 -0.71 -58.33 9.43
C SER A 620 -0.80 -57.49 8.16
N VAL A 621 -0.10 -56.36 8.11
CA VAL A 621 0.04 -55.53 6.90
C VAL A 621 0.97 -56.23 5.91
N PRO A 622 0.54 -56.46 4.65
CA PRO A 622 1.43 -57.03 3.63
C PRO A 622 2.63 -56.11 3.40
N GLU A 623 3.81 -56.69 3.13
CA GLU A 623 4.96 -55.96 2.57
C GLU A 623 4.62 -55.55 1.13
N VAL A 624 3.76 -54.55 0.98
CA VAL A 624 3.57 -53.86 -0.28
C VAL A 624 4.72 -52.88 -0.41
N ALA A 625 5.33 -52.79 -1.58
CA ALA A 625 6.19 -51.67 -1.94
C ALA A 625 5.34 -50.40 -1.82
N THR A 626 5.36 -49.78 -0.65
CA THR A 626 4.70 -48.50 -0.43
C THR A 626 5.44 -47.53 -1.33
N ALA A 627 4.73 -46.92 -2.28
CA ALA A 627 5.24 -45.76 -2.98
C ALA A 627 5.62 -44.74 -1.89
N VAL A 628 6.90 -44.40 -1.85
CA VAL A 628 7.48 -43.69 -0.71
C VAL A 628 6.83 -42.29 -0.64
N ASP A 629 6.38 -41.91 0.56
CA ASP A 629 5.61 -40.71 0.93
C ASP A 629 4.10 -40.69 0.66
N GLU A 630 3.44 -41.80 0.30
CA GLU A 630 1.97 -41.81 0.33
C GLU A 630 1.53 -41.89 1.77
N LEU A 631 0.59 -41.02 2.17
CA LEU A 631 0.00 -41.15 3.49
C LEU A 631 -1.00 -42.31 3.44
N VAL A 632 -0.46 -43.51 3.65
CA VAL A 632 -1.23 -44.75 3.62
C VAL A 632 -1.87 -44.98 4.98
N VAL A 633 -3.18 -45.08 4.98
CA VAL A 633 -3.99 -45.45 6.13
C VAL A 633 -4.57 -46.83 5.89
N TRP A 634 -4.46 -47.69 6.89
CA TRP A 634 -5.00 -49.04 6.87
C TRP A 634 -6.25 -49.09 7.74
N ILE A 635 -7.21 -49.90 7.31
CA ILE A 635 -8.47 -50.11 8.01
C ILE A 635 -8.55 -51.59 8.35
N ALA A 636 -8.80 -51.91 9.63
CA ALA A 636 -8.89 -53.28 10.12
C ALA A 636 -10.12 -53.48 11.00
N ARG A 637 -10.67 -54.70 10.99
CA ARG A 637 -11.71 -55.17 11.91
C ARG A 637 -11.26 -56.46 12.56
N GLU A 638 -11.33 -56.52 13.89
CA GLU A 638 -10.72 -57.58 14.70
C GLU A 638 -9.24 -57.78 14.35
N ASN A 639 -8.87 -58.86 13.65
CA ASN A 639 -7.50 -59.11 13.19
C ASN A 639 -7.37 -59.12 11.66
N GLU A 640 -8.42 -58.72 10.93
CA GLU A 640 -8.47 -58.75 9.47
C GLU A 640 -8.36 -57.34 8.89
N LEU A 641 -7.52 -57.17 7.87
CA LEU A 641 -7.47 -55.93 7.09
C LEU A 641 -8.70 -55.85 6.18
N LEU A 642 -9.34 -54.69 6.19
CA LEU A 642 -10.48 -54.38 5.33
C LEU A 642 -10.06 -53.62 4.08
N ALA A 643 -9.20 -52.60 4.23
CA ALA A 643 -8.74 -51.81 3.09
C ALA A 643 -7.42 -51.08 3.37
N ARG A 644 -6.72 -50.76 2.28
CA ARG A 644 -5.66 -49.73 2.21
C ARG A 644 -6.28 -48.48 1.60
N VAL A 645 -6.08 -47.34 2.25
CA VAL A 645 -6.50 -46.03 1.75
C VAL A 645 -5.28 -45.18 1.55
N VAL A 646 -5.14 -44.63 0.35
CA VAL A 646 -4.08 -43.73 -0.02
C VAL A 646 -4.61 -42.31 0.00
N LEU A 647 -4.02 -41.48 0.86
CA LEU A 647 -4.35 -40.06 0.94
C LEU A 647 -3.28 -39.24 0.22
N GLY A 648 -3.72 -38.24 -0.52
CA GLY A 648 -2.85 -37.33 -1.25
C GLY A 648 -3.48 -35.96 -1.38
N ASP A 649 -2.65 -34.99 -1.71
CA ASP A 649 -3.10 -33.62 -1.99
C ASP A 649 -3.64 -33.52 -3.42
N GLU A 650 -4.71 -32.75 -3.62
CA GLU A 650 -5.36 -32.62 -4.93
C GLU A 650 -4.75 -31.50 -5.76
N LEU A 651 -4.50 -31.74 -7.05
CA LEU A 651 -4.06 -30.68 -7.96
C LEU A 651 -5.24 -29.73 -8.21
N ARG A 652 -4.98 -28.42 -8.22
CA ARG A 652 -6.01 -27.45 -8.59
C ARG A 652 -6.42 -27.66 -10.05
N GLU A 653 -7.72 -27.57 -10.32
CA GLU A 653 -8.28 -27.78 -11.66
C GLU A 653 -7.67 -26.83 -12.72
N ASP A 654 -7.30 -25.62 -12.30
CA ASP A 654 -6.73 -24.58 -13.14
C ASP A 654 -5.18 -24.61 -13.22
N ALA A 655 -4.51 -25.48 -12.48
CA ALA A 655 -3.04 -25.53 -12.40
C ALA A 655 -2.39 -25.80 -13.78
N ALA A 656 -2.88 -26.80 -14.52
CA ALA A 656 -2.35 -27.15 -15.84
C ALA A 656 -2.54 -26.00 -16.85
N ILE A 657 -3.71 -25.35 -16.83
CA ILE A 657 -4.03 -24.21 -17.68
C ILE A 657 -3.12 -23.02 -17.35
N CYS A 658 -2.84 -22.79 -16.07
CA CYS A 658 -1.93 -21.75 -15.61
C CYS A 658 -0.51 -21.96 -16.15
N VAL A 659 0.04 -23.18 -16.01
CA VAL A 659 1.37 -23.54 -16.52
C VAL A 659 1.44 -23.36 -18.04
N GLU A 660 0.44 -23.85 -18.77
CA GLU A 660 0.38 -23.70 -20.23
C GLU A 660 0.40 -22.23 -20.66
N ARG A 661 -0.40 -21.38 -20.01
CA ARG A 661 -0.45 -19.93 -20.30
C ARG A 661 0.88 -19.24 -20.00
N LEU A 662 1.55 -19.57 -18.91
CA LEU A 662 2.86 -19.02 -18.56
C LEU A 662 3.93 -19.39 -19.59
N ARG A 663 3.92 -20.65 -20.05
CA ARG A 663 4.81 -21.10 -21.13
C ARG A 663 4.49 -20.41 -22.46
N GLY A 664 3.21 -20.18 -22.75
CA GLY A 664 2.76 -19.40 -23.91
C GLY A 664 3.24 -17.94 -23.91
N LEU A 665 3.56 -17.38 -22.74
CA LEU A 665 4.20 -16.05 -22.59
C LEU A 665 5.73 -16.09 -22.75
N GLY A 666 6.33 -17.26 -22.99
CA GLY A 666 7.77 -17.45 -23.12
C GLY A 666 8.52 -17.48 -21.78
N VAL A 667 7.81 -17.70 -20.68
CA VAL A 667 8.37 -17.80 -19.33
C VAL A 667 8.66 -19.26 -19.01
N LYS A 668 9.84 -19.56 -18.44
CA LYS A 668 10.19 -20.92 -18.02
C LYS A 668 9.53 -21.25 -16.70
N VAL A 669 8.84 -22.38 -16.61
CA VAL A 669 8.13 -22.79 -15.40
C VAL A 669 8.89 -23.91 -14.68
N TRP A 670 9.15 -23.68 -13.39
CA TRP A 670 9.86 -24.55 -12.49
C TRP A 670 8.93 -25.02 -11.37
N LEU A 671 9.07 -26.28 -10.97
CA LEU A 671 8.46 -26.84 -9.77
C LEU A 671 9.57 -27.21 -8.78
N LEU A 672 9.57 -26.57 -7.61
CA LEU A 672 10.44 -26.94 -6.49
C LEU A 672 9.58 -27.53 -5.38
N SER A 673 9.88 -28.77 -4.98
CA SER A 673 9.10 -29.49 -3.99
C SER A 673 10.00 -30.11 -2.92
N GLY A 674 9.48 -30.21 -1.70
CA GLY A 674 10.08 -31.04 -0.65
C GLY A 674 9.74 -32.52 -0.79
N ASP A 675 8.76 -32.86 -1.63
CA ASP A 675 8.45 -34.25 -1.98
C ASP A 675 9.61 -34.91 -2.73
N GLN A 676 9.68 -36.24 -2.67
CA GLN A 676 10.67 -36.99 -3.41
C GLN A 676 10.69 -36.70 -4.92
N GLY A 677 11.89 -36.71 -5.48
CA GLY A 677 12.17 -36.34 -6.86
C GLY A 677 11.33 -37.08 -7.91
N GLU A 678 11.06 -38.37 -7.72
CA GLU A 678 10.24 -39.15 -8.66
C GLU A 678 8.79 -38.65 -8.71
N ARG A 679 8.22 -38.25 -7.56
CA ARG A 679 6.86 -37.72 -7.48
C ARG A 679 6.74 -36.30 -7.95
N ALA A 680 7.67 -35.44 -7.53
CA ALA A 680 7.75 -34.10 -8.05
C ALA A 680 7.76 -34.15 -9.58
N ARG A 681 8.57 -35.06 -10.16
CA ARG A 681 8.67 -35.28 -11.60
C ARG A 681 7.35 -35.75 -12.23
N LEU A 682 6.65 -36.73 -11.65
CA LEU A 682 5.34 -37.17 -12.15
C LEU A 682 4.31 -36.04 -12.16
N ILE A 683 4.25 -35.24 -11.08
CA ILE A 683 3.38 -34.06 -11.01
C ILE A 683 3.79 -33.05 -12.08
N GLY A 684 5.09 -32.83 -12.24
CA GLY A 684 5.58 -31.87 -13.21
C GLY A 684 5.34 -32.30 -14.66
N GLU A 685 5.44 -33.59 -14.97
CA GLU A 685 5.06 -34.17 -16.27
C GLU A 685 3.55 -34.03 -16.51
N THR A 686 2.73 -34.24 -15.47
CA THR A 686 1.26 -34.07 -15.53
C THR A 686 0.87 -32.62 -15.82
N LEU A 687 1.54 -31.66 -15.19
CA LEU A 687 1.28 -30.22 -15.36
C LEU A 687 2.00 -29.61 -16.58
N GLY A 688 2.95 -30.33 -17.17
CA GLY A 688 3.75 -29.85 -18.30
C GLY A 688 4.71 -28.71 -17.95
N VAL A 689 5.30 -28.71 -16.75
CA VAL A 689 6.35 -27.75 -16.35
C VAL A 689 7.70 -28.08 -17.02
N ASP A 690 8.55 -27.07 -17.21
CA ASP A 690 9.81 -27.21 -17.95
C ASP A 690 10.91 -27.87 -17.11
N HIS A 691 10.93 -27.58 -15.80
CA HIS A 691 11.94 -28.07 -14.87
C HIS A 691 11.31 -28.45 -13.53
N VAL A 692 11.82 -29.52 -12.92
CA VAL A 692 11.29 -30.07 -11.69
C VAL A 692 12.43 -30.55 -10.80
N GLU A 693 12.39 -30.16 -9.53
CA GLU A 693 13.31 -30.64 -8.50
C GLU A 693 12.52 -30.99 -7.23
N GLY A 694 12.71 -32.24 -6.77
CA GLY A 694 12.19 -32.73 -5.49
C GLY A 694 13.32 -32.91 -4.48
N ASP A 695 12.98 -33.43 -3.31
CA ASP A 695 13.88 -33.66 -2.16
C ASP A 695 14.52 -32.37 -1.63
N LEU A 696 13.85 -31.22 -1.78
CA LEU A 696 14.40 -29.92 -1.40
C LEU A 696 13.94 -29.47 -0.01
N LEU A 697 14.89 -29.09 0.85
CA LEU A 697 14.60 -28.33 2.06
C LEU A 697 14.32 -26.85 1.72
N PRO A 698 13.69 -26.07 2.61
CA PRO A 698 13.45 -24.64 2.36
C PRO A 698 14.71 -23.85 2.02
N GLU A 699 15.85 -24.19 2.62
CA GLU A 699 17.16 -23.59 2.34
C GLU A 699 17.65 -23.94 0.93
N ASP A 700 17.40 -25.17 0.46
CA ASP A 700 17.77 -25.62 -0.89
C ASP A 700 16.92 -24.91 -1.96
N LYS A 701 15.63 -24.71 -1.68
CA LYS A 701 14.75 -23.90 -2.56
C LYS A 701 15.28 -22.48 -2.69
N MET A 702 15.70 -21.86 -1.59
CA MET A 702 16.28 -20.51 -1.58
C MET A 702 17.57 -20.46 -2.39
N ALA A 703 18.48 -21.42 -2.18
CA ALA A 703 19.73 -21.51 -2.92
C ALA A 703 19.46 -21.64 -4.43
N ARG A 704 18.50 -22.49 -4.82
CA ARG A 704 18.13 -22.66 -6.23
C ARG A 704 17.56 -21.38 -6.86
N VAL A 705 16.70 -20.67 -6.14
CA VAL A 705 16.19 -19.36 -6.60
C VAL A 705 17.35 -18.36 -6.76
N ALA A 706 18.32 -18.36 -5.85
CA ALA A 706 19.50 -17.49 -5.94
C ALA A 706 20.39 -17.85 -7.13
N ASP A 707 20.57 -19.13 -7.45
CA ASP A 707 21.33 -19.59 -8.62
C ASP A 707 20.67 -19.13 -9.92
N LEU A 708 19.36 -19.30 -10.05
CA LEU A 708 18.59 -18.82 -11.21
C LEU A 708 18.71 -17.29 -11.37
N GLN A 709 18.76 -16.55 -10.26
CA GLN A 709 18.99 -15.11 -10.29
C GLN A 709 20.43 -14.77 -10.71
N ALA A 710 21.43 -15.52 -10.25
CA ALA A 710 22.84 -15.35 -10.60
C ALA A 710 23.11 -15.61 -12.09
N GLU A 711 22.37 -16.53 -12.70
CA GLU A 711 22.37 -16.79 -14.15
C GLU A 711 21.72 -15.66 -14.98
N GLY A 712 21.21 -14.62 -14.33
CA GLY A 712 20.55 -13.48 -14.95
C GLY A 712 19.03 -13.65 -15.09
N GLY A 713 18.45 -14.70 -14.52
CA GLY A 713 17.02 -14.92 -14.45
C GLY A 713 16.32 -13.89 -13.56
N ARG A 714 15.22 -13.33 -14.06
CA ARG A 714 14.22 -12.63 -13.24
C ARG A 714 13.18 -13.65 -12.78
N VAL A 715 13.24 -14.02 -11.51
CA VAL A 715 12.49 -15.14 -10.92
C VAL A 715 11.27 -14.63 -10.15
N LEU A 716 10.10 -15.22 -10.43
CA LEU A 716 8.90 -15.10 -9.61
C LEU A 716 8.71 -16.40 -8.84
N MET A 717 8.83 -16.37 -7.52
CA MET A 717 8.46 -17.48 -6.64
C MET A 717 7.00 -17.36 -6.25
N VAL A 718 6.26 -18.47 -6.31
CA VAL A 718 4.85 -18.58 -5.92
C VAL A 718 4.74 -19.69 -4.88
N GLY A 719 4.21 -19.36 -3.70
CA GLY A 719 4.10 -20.29 -2.57
C GLY A 719 2.95 -19.87 -1.63
N ASP A 720 2.62 -20.73 -0.66
CA ASP A 720 1.54 -20.51 0.31
C ASP A 720 1.91 -19.51 1.42
N GLY A 721 3.21 -19.21 1.56
CA GLY A 721 3.74 -18.25 2.51
C GLY A 721 3.93 -18.78 3.94
N VAL A 722 3.60 -20.03 4.24
CA VAL A 722 3.84 -20.63 5.57
C VAL A 722 5.21 -21.29 5.60
N ASN A 723 5.47 -22.19 4.65
CA ASN A 723 6.75 -22.91 4.56
C ASN A 723 7.76 -22.22 3.64
N ASP A 724 7.28 -21.40 2.72
CA ASP A 724 8.12 -20.73 1.71
C ASP A 724 8.43 -19.26 2.03
N ALA A 725 8.02 -18.76 3.21
CA ALA A 725 8.26 -17.37 3.61
C ALA A 725 9.73 -16.92 3.46
N PRO A 726 10.75 -17.74 3.81
CA PRO A 726 12.14 -17.35 3.60
C PRO A 726 12.51 -17.21 2.12
N VAL A 727 12.00 -18.09 1.26
CA VAL A 727 12.29 -18.10 -0.19
C VAL A 727 11.58 -16.93 -0.90
N LEU A 728 10.40 -16.55 -0.41
CA LEU A 728 9.61 -15.42 -0.93
C LEU A 728 10.14 -14.04 -0.51
N ALA A 729 10.95 -13.96 0.55
CA ALA A 729 11.45 -12.70 1.15
C ALA A 729 12.64 -12.11 0.39
#